data_AF-A0A7X6YCM4-F1
#
_entry.id   AF-A0A7X6YCM4-F1
#
_cell.length_a   1.000
_cell.length_b   1.000
_cell.length_c   1.000
_cell.angle_alpha   90.00
_cell.angle_beta   90.00
_cell.angle_gamma   90.00
#
_symmetry.space_group_name_H-M   'P 1'
#
loop_
_entity.id
_entity.type
_entity.pdbx_description
1 polymer ?
#
loop_
_entity_poly.entity_id
_entity_poly.type
_entity_poly.pdbx_seq_one_letter_code
_entity_poly.pdbx_strand_id
1 'polypeptide(L)'
;GPHAVWNRVSGIPQECATAWYETLFSGGTLGAYASTVNRAHTRLSDAHGGVTFRAADTNGTPFTITQQGALVGSGGLRKTGAGTLVLASAVNTYTGKTVVAEGTLNLDVFSGVMTARWAADSLAVTPGGAVTEWPCALGESYWNFSHALAVAIRSTSTAPILAPEAMNGHKAVRFNGGTDALGMSGLLDTTPVNGANRLTVAAVVRPRGPGKGDGSQIVNAAGIVGSQMTSTGSGLWSLALNQNGAVGAGVSLSNLVWKAVWDATTNAVDSQPHVVIYTWTQGTELTVNIDGTRTRLTSGVPGNLLAKTRMLMGSNENGLGFDGDIAEIRFYKNAVLSDAEQDALGTLLADTYGATYAAGGGASAPASVPLSPAVWSPDTLTGAPGAELAEWPSTNGVWKFTSALATTIGNTYAPARTFDAPTIGATLMNGYRVASFNGVTDAMAMTGNQTATPTSGATNLTVVVVMRSDAVGVGGYASDWRAGTAGIVGQVFDNNWWGIAFNAYGRAGACIGGGSSFLNAWGAPRNLNDGEPHVLIYVWQNGSNVTMNVDGWRSVKYDTAYAHTAARVKTRCMLGATEKTCARVDIAEIHHYQTAFTPEQQDALGLALARKYGAETYGYLDHPGAVAPVLASREVQIDAGATLQTATGGTRIEPGQRFTGAGTVAGTLKVGADGEIATSTDAALTVDNLTFEAGGVCRWAYGAGGSHAPLAVTGTLSLPAGTVVVEIDSAAANPAAYGVVMTWSDLLNDHGAVWEVRGGRTQTAVIVD
;
A
#
# COMPACT_ATOMS: atom_id res chain seq x y z
N GLY A 1 -3.40 -3.28 -16.07
CA GLY A 1 -2.49 -2.13 -16.30
C GLY A 1 -3.13 -1.14 -17.26
N PRO A 2 -2.68 0.13 -17.31
CA PRO A 2 -3.22 1.12 -18.24
C PRO A 2 -2.85 0.72 -19.67
N HIS A 3 -3.79 0.10 -20.38
CA HIS A 3 -3.64 -0.27 -21.78
C HIS A 3 -4.34 0.76 -22.65
N ALA A 4 -3.67 1.24 -23.72
CA ALA A 4 -4.16 2.29 -24.62
C ALA A 4 -5.46 1.96 -25.37
N VAL A 5 -5.95 0.72 -25.28
CA VAL A 5 -7.22 0.28 -25.91
C VAL A 5 -8.44 0.59 -25.03
N TRP A 6 -8.31 0.68 -23.70
CA TRP A 6 -9.44 0.97 -22.80
C TRP A 6 -9.61 2.46 -22.47
N ASN A 7 -8.68 3.31 -22.92
CA ASN A 7 -8.66 4.74 -22.60
C ASN A 7 -9.33 5.63 -23.67
N ARG A 8 -10.11 5.07 -24.60
CA ARG A 8 -10.64 5.83 -25.76
C ARG A 8 -12.14 6.11 -25.76
N VAL A 9 -12.94 5.58 -24.83
CA VAL A 9 -14.41 5.65 -24.98
C VAL A 9 -15.17 6.21 -23.77
N SER A 10 -14.55 6.35 -22.59
CA SER A 10 -15.26 6.95 -21.46
C SER A 10 -14.82 8.40 -21.28
N GLY A 11 -15.74 9.35 -21.31
CA GLY A 11 -15.51 10.79 -21.07
C GLY A 11 -15.07 11.12 -19.63
N ILE A 12 -14.15 10.33 -19.08
CA ILE A 12 -13.50 10.52 -17.79
C ILE A 12 -12.39 11.56 -17.99
N PRO A 13 -12.37 12.66 -17.22
CA PRO A 13 -11.32 13.67 -17.31
C PRO A 13 -9.93 13.05 -17.10
N GLN A 14 -8.97 13.54 -17.88
CA GLN A 14 -7.56 13.13 -17.95
C GLN A 14 -6.77 13.37 -16.64
N GLU A 15 -7.43 13.95 -15.63
CA GLU A 15 -6.87 14.35 -14.33
C GLU A 15 -6.63 13.17 -13.36
N CYS A 16 -7.11 11.96 -13.72
CA CYS A 16 -6.86 10.71 -13.00
C CYS A 16 -5.73 9.88 -13.64
N ALA A 17 -4.58 10.49 -13.95
CA ALA A 17 -3.48 9.86 -14.70
C ALA A 17 -2.81 8.65 -13.99
N THR A 18 -3.21 8.32 -12.77
CA THR A 18 -2.68 7.18 -11.97
C THR A 18 -3.76 6.14 -11.63
N ALA A 19 -4.96 6.28 -12.19
CA ALA A 19 -6.08 5.39 -11.94
C ALA A 19 -5.82 3.96 -12.47
N TRP A 20 -5.60 3.03 -11.54
CA TRP A 20 -5.72 1.62 -11.82
C TRP A 20 -7.22 1.28 -11.89
N TYR A 21 -7.68 0.66 -12.98
CA TYR A 21 -8.95 -0.03 -12.96
C TYR A 21 -8.83 -1.18 -11.94
N GLU A 22 -9.69 -1.19 -10.93
CA GLU A 22 -9.82 -2.30 -9.99
C GLU A 22 -10.19 -3.56 -10.76
N THR A 23 -9.39 -4.63 -10.64
CA THR A 23 -9.75 -5.95 -11.19
C THR A 23 -10.50 -6.70 -10.08
N LEU A 24 -11.79 -6.97 -10.29
CA LEU A 24 -12.61 -7.71 -9.32
C LEU A 24 -12.71 -9.18 -9.73
N PHE A 25 -12.22 -10.07 -8.88
CA PHE A 25 -12.52 -11.50 -8.97
C PHE A 25 -13.53 -11.86 -7.90
N SER A 26 -14.76 -12.16 -8.34
CA SER A 26 -15.87 -12.49 -7.46
C SER A 26 -16.43 -13.91 -7.65
N GLY A 27 -15.97 -14.61 -8.69
CA GLY A 27 -16.45 -15.93 -9.12
C GLY A 27 -15.60 -16.51 -10.25
N GLY A 28 -15.67 -17.83 -10.45
CA GLY A 28 -15.11 -18.52 -11.62
C GLY A 28 -13.67 -19.04 -11.48
N THR A 29 -13.12 -19.53 -12.60
CA THR A 29 -11.75 -20.09 -12.66
C THR A 29 -10.88 -19.30 -13.62
N LEU A 30 -9.74 -18.79 -13.13
CA LEU A 30 -8.65 -18.27 -13.95
C LEU A 30 -7.66 -19.40 -14.23
N GLY A 31 -7.70 -19.95 -15.45
CA GLY A 31 -6.78 -20.99 -15.92
C GLY A 31 -5.58 -20.43 -16.69
N ALA A 32 -4.48 -21.18 -16.71
CA ALA A 32 -3.25 -20.81 -17.42
C ALA A 32 -3.02 -21.69 -18.66
N TYR A 33 -2.93 -21.09 -19.84
CA TYR A 33 -2.43 -21.75 -21.07
C TYR A 33 -0.93 -21.54 -21.31
N ALA A 34 -0.33 -20.65 -20.52
CA ALA A 34 1.09 -20.34 -20.44
C ALA A 34 1.36 -19.68 -19.08
N SER A 35 2.62 -19.58 -18.67
CA SER A 35 2.96 -18.81 -17.48
C SER A 35 2.62 -17.32 -17.67
N THR A 36 2.02 -16.69 -16.66
CA THR A 36 1.48 -15.33 -16.75
C THR A 36 1.83 -14.50 -15.52
N VAL A 37 1.90 -13.17 -15.71
CA VAL A 37 2.09 -12.20 -14.63
C VAL A 37 0.95 -11.19 -14.66
N ASN A 38 0.16 -11.15 -13.58
CA ASN A 38 -0.82 -10.10 -13.34
C ASN A 38 -0.18 -8.99 -12.50
N ARG A 39 -0.02 -7.81 -13.10
CA ARG A 39 0.54 -6.62 -12.44
C ARG A 39 -0.52 -5.73 -11.79
N ALA A 40 -1.81 -6.03 -11.95
CA ALA A 40 -2.89 -5.21 -11.44
C ALA A 40 -3.23 -5.61 -10.00
N HIS A 41 -3.52 -4.61 -9.16
CA HIS A 41 -4.17 -4.85 -7.88
C HIS A 41 -5.52 -5.50 -8.14
N THR A 42 -5.79 -6.58 -7.42
CA THR A 42 -6.95 -7.43 -7.67
C THR A 42 -7.74 -7.56 -6.38
N ARG A 43 -8.99 -7.13 -6.40
CA ARG A 43 -9.91 -7.33 -5.29
C ARG A 43 -10.57 -8.69 -5.41
N LEU A 44 -10.56 -9.42 -4.31
CA LEU A 44 -11.26 -10.68 -4.13
C LEU A 44 -12.59 -10.40 -3.42
N SER A 45 -13.64 -11.04 -3.90
CA SER A 45 -14.96 -11.03 -3.26
C SER A 45 -15.56 -12.44 -3.39
N ASP A 46 -16.37 -12.84 -2.43
CA ASP A 46 -17.10 -14.11 -2.53
C ASP A 46 -18.55 -13.92 -3.03
N ALA A 47 -18.91 -12.70 -3.46
CA ALA A 47 -20.27 -12.35 -3.90
C ALA A 47 -20.82 -13.25 -5.02
N HIS A 48 -19.96 -13.85 -5.85
CA HIS A 48 -20.33 -14.79 -6.90
C HIS A 48 -19.60 -16.15 -6.78
N GLY A 49 -19.25 -16.55 -5.55
CA GLY A 49 -18.65 -17.85 -5.25
C GLY A 49 -17.13 -17.89 -5.15
N GLY A 50 -16.46 -16.75 -5.22
CA GLY A 50 -15.01 -16.63 -5.03
C GLY A 50 -14.19 -17.12 -6.23
N VAL A 51 -12.88 -16.87 -6.20
CA VAL A 51 -11.99 -17.17 -7.34
C VAL A 51 -11.24 -18.49 -7.17
N THR A 52 -11.13 -19.24 -8.26
CA THR A 52 -10.19 -20.36 -8.39
C THR A 52 -9.05 -20.00 -9.34
N PHE A 53 -7.81 -20.06 -8.88
CA PHE A 53 -6.60 -19.99 -9.72
C PHE A 53 -6.17 -21.41 -10.09
N ARG A 54 -6.33 -21.79 -11.35
CA ARG A 54 -5.87 -23.08 -11.88
C ARG A 54 -4.53 -22.88 -12.58
N ALA A 55 -3.45 -23.21 -11.90
CA ALA A 55 -2.07 -23.11 -12.42
C ALA A 55 -1.72 -24.31 -13.33
N ALA A 56 -2.61 -24.61 -14.27
CA ALA A 56 -2.45 -25.62 -15.30
C ALA A 56 -3.42 -25.35 -16.45
N ASP A 57 -3.10 -25.86 -17.63
CA ASP A 57 -4.04 -25.84 -18.76
C ASP A 57 -5.15 -26.90 -18.61
N THR A 58 -6.02 -27.00 -19.61
CA THR A 58 -7.12 -27.97 -19.64
C THR A 58 -6.65 -29.43 -19.69
N ASN A 59 -5.43 -29.69 -20.18
CA ASN A 59 -4.81 -31.01 -20.24
C ASN A 59 -4.04 -31.36 -18.96
N GLY A 60 -3.93 -30.44 -18.01
CA GLY A 60 -3.20 -30.63 -16.75
C GLY A 60 -1.71 -30.26 -16.81
N THR A 61 -1.23 -29.68 -17.92
CA THR A 61 0.14 -29.19 -18.03
C THR A 61 0.35 -28.05 -17.02
N PRO A 62 1.35 -28.14 -16.12
CA PRO A 62 1.56 -27.12 -15.09
C PRO A 62 2.13 -25.83 -15.67
N PHE A 63 1.66 -24.69 -15.14
CA PHE A 63 2.16 -23.35 -15.47
C PHE A 63 2.29 -22.49 -14.22
N THR A 64 2.97 -21.35 -14.33
CA THR A 64 3.08 -20.38 -13.23
C THR A 64 2.15 -19.19 -13.44
N ILE A 65 1.29 -18.91 -12.47
CA ILE A 65 0.50 -17.67 -12.40
C ILE A 65 1.13 -16.79 -11.33
N THR A 66 1.61 -15.59 -11.68
CA THR A 66 2.18 -14.64 -10.72
C THR A 66 1.22 -13.47 -10.50
N GLN A 67 0.73 -13.30 -9.27
CA GLN A 67 0.04 -12.09 -8.81
C GLN A 67 1.09 -11.13 -8.27
N GLN A 68 1.49 -10.20 -9.13
CA GLN A 68 2.45 -9.15 -8.81
C GLN A 68 1.77 -7.92 -8.20
N GLY A 69 0.52 -7.64 -8.59
CA GLY A 69 -0.31 -6.69 -7.85
C GLY A 69 -0.87 -7.32 -6.58
N ALA A 70 -1.12 -6.49 -5.57
CA ALA A 70 -1.71 -6.93 -4.31
C ALA A 70 -3.09 -7.58 -4.51
N LEU A 71 -3.33 -8.63 -3.72
CA LEU A 71 -4.67 -9.20 -3.52
C LEU A 71 -5.32 -8.55 -2.30
N VAL A 72 -6.51 -8.00 -2.49
CA VAL A 72 -7.23 -7.17 -1.50
C VAL A 72 -8.69 -7.60 -1.38
N GLY A 73 -9.46 -7.05 -0.44
CA GLY A 73 -10.89 -7.32 -0.30
C GLY A 73 -11.32 -8.43 0.65
N SER A 74 -12.62 -8.69 0.71
CA SER A 74 -13.22 -9.65 1.67
C SER A 74 -13.15 -11.11 1.21
N GLY A 75 -12.99 -11.37 -0.08
CA GLY A 75 -13.09 -12.71 -0.66
C GLY A 75 -11.87 -13.60 -0.47
N GLY A 76 -12.07 -14.91 -0.66
CA GLY A 76 -11.03 -15.92 -0.57
C GLY A 76 -10.39 -16.27 -1.93
N LEU A 77 -9.40 -17.16 -1.90
CA LEU A 77 -8.83 -17.74 -3.11
C LEU A 77 -8.65 -19.25 -2.97
N ARG A 78 -8.93 -19.99 -4.06
CA ARG A 78 -8.65 -21.42 -4.18
C ARG A 78 -7.59 -21.66 -5.25
N LYS A 79 -6.50 -22.34 -4.91
CA LYS A 79 -5.41 -22.71 -5.82
C LYS A 79 -5.55 -24.19 -6.22
N THR A 80 -5.64 -24.47 -7.52
CA THR A 80 -5.68 -25.81 -8.13
C THR A 80 -4.63 -25.96 -9.25
N GLY A 81 -4.51 -27.16 -9.83
CA GLY A 81 -3.54 -27.48 -10.87
C GLY A 81 -2.13 -27.69 -10.33
N ALA A 82 -1.37 -28.59 -10.94
CA ALA A 82 -0.05 -29.00 -10.47
C ALA A 82 1.03 -27.90 -10.51
N GLY A 83 0.81 -26.77 -11.21
CA GLY A 83 1.76 -25.66 -11.27
C GLY A 83 1.71 -24.74 -10.06
N THR A 84 2.28 -23.53 -10.22
CA THR A 84 2.55 -22.60 -9.11
C THR A 84 1.70 -21.34 -9.21
N LEU A 85 1.08 -20.91 -8.12
CA LEU A 85 0.57 -19.55 -7.94
C LEU A 85 1.56 -18.78 -7.08
N VAL A 86 2.10 -17.68 -7.59
CA VAL A 86 3.06 -16.83 -6.86
C VAL A 86 2.35 -15.57 -6.40
N LEU A 87 2.37 -15.29 -5.09
CA LEU A 87 1.98 -14.00 -4.52
C LEU A 87 3.24 -13.18 -4.30
N ALA A 88 3.50 -12.24 -5.22
CA ALA A 88 4.74 -11.47 -5.25
C ALA A 88 4.61 -10.07 -4.63
N SER A 89 3.39 -9.65 -4.27
CA SER A 89 3.18 -8.41 -3.51
C SER A 89 3.60 -8.59 -2.06
N ALA A 90 4.37 -7.64 -1.53
CA ALA A 90 4.74 -7.58 -0.12
C ALA A 90 3.54 -7.31 0.81
N VAL A 91 2.47 -6.75 0.27
CA VAL A 91 1.25 -6.45 1.00
C VAL A 91 0.09 -7.12 0.27
N ASN A 92 -0.54 -8.09 0.93
CA ASN A 92 -1.84 -8.62 0.54
C ASN A 92 -2.78 -8.42 1.73
N THR A 93 -3.97 -7.87 1.51
CA THR A 93 -4.92 -7.53 2.59
C THR A 93 -6.22 -8.30 2.49
N TYR A 94 -6.33 -9.23 1.54
CA TYR A 94 -7.53 -10.05 1.41
C TYR A 94 -7.74 -10.90 2.67
N THR A 95 -8.98 -10.98 3.15
CA THR A 95 -9.28 -11.63 4.44
C THR A 95 -9.99 -12.97 4.32
N GLY A 96 -10.55 -13.28 3.16
CA GLY A 96 -11.23 -14.55 2.91
C GLY A 96 -10.27 -15.74 2.90
N LYS A 97 -10.84 -16.95 2.97
CA LYS A 97 -10.09 -18.20 3.12
C LYS A 97 -9.16 -18.47 1.92
N THR A 98 -7.92 -18.86 2.20
CA THR A 98 -6.97 -19.40 1.22
C THR A 98 -7.03 -20.91 1.26
N VAL A 99 -7.30 -21.56 0.12
CA VAL A 99 -7.19 -23.03 0.00
C VAL A 99 -6.18 -23.40 -1.06
N VAL A 100 -5.12 -24.10 -0.67
CA VAL A 100 -4.14 -24.71 -1.58
C VAL A 100 -4.54 -26.16 -1.79
N ALA A 101 -5.30 -26.43 -2.85
CA ALA A 101 -5.86 -27.74 -3.13
C ALA A 101 -4.89 -28.65 -3.91
N GLU A 102 -4.10 -28.06 -4.82
CA GLU A 102 -3.13 -28.77 -5.64
C GLU A 102 -1.93 -27.87 -5.99
N GLY A 103 -0.78 -28.49 -6.25
CA GLY A 103 0.45 -27.81 -6.65
C GLY A 103 0.98 -26.88 -5.56
N THR A 104 1.59 -25.77 -5.96
CA THR A 104 2.28 -24.87 -5.04
C THR A 104 1.65 -23.47 -4.98
N LEU A 105 1.41 -22.96 -3.77
CA LEU A 105 1.27 -21.52 -3.50
C LEU A 105 2.62 -21.01 -3.00
N ASN A 106 3.22 -20.05 -3.71
CA ASN A 106 4.53 -19.51 -3.37
C ASN A 106 4.43 -18.05 -2.92
N LEU A 107 4.88 -17.77 -1.70
CA LEU A 107 4.96 -16.42 -1.14
C LEU A 107 6.31 -15.79 -1.49
N ASP A 108 6.51 -15.50 -2.77
CA ASP A 108 7.77 -14.94 -3.29
C ASP A 108 7.76 -13.41 -3.25
N VAL A 109 7.73 -12.88 -2.03
CA VAL A 109 7.69 -11.45 -1.79
C VAL A 109 9.02 -10.82 -2.15
N PHE A 110 9.03 -10.11 -3.27
CA PHE A 110 10.09 -9.19 -3.63
C PHE A 110 9.64 -7.77 -3.30
N SER A 111 10.43 -7.07 -2.48
CA SER A 111 10.25 -5.68 -2.06
C SER A 111 10.22 -4.74 -3.27
N GLY A 112 9.04 -4.24 -3.63
CA GLY A 112 8.81 -3.48 -4.86
C GLY A 112 9.08 -4.28 -6.14
N VAL A 113 8.26 -4.08 -7.18
CA VAL A 113 8.57 -4.67 -8.48
C VAL A 113 9.82 -3.98 -9.03
N MET A 114 10.98 -4.64 -8.91
CA MET A 114 12.18 -4.22 -9.61
C MET A 114 11.86 -4.25 -11.11
N THR A 115 11.70 -3.06 -11.69
CA THR A 115 11.34 -2.89 -13.08
C THR A 115 12.56 -2.90 -13.99
N ALA A 116 13.72 -2.50 -13.47
CA ALA A 116 14.98 -2.53 -14.22
C ALA A 116 16.16 -2.90 -13.32
N ARG A 117 17.15 -3.63 -13.85
CA ARG A 117 18.41 -3.97 -13.16
C ARG A 117 19.61 -3.92 -14.09
N TRP A 118 20.70 -3.30 -13.64
CA TRP A 118 22.03 -3.38 -14.25
C TRP A 118 23.01 -3.90 -13.21
N ALA A 119 23.59 -5.07 -13.44
CA ALA A 119 24.62 -5.64 -12.58
C ALA A 119 25.91 -5.82 -13.40
N ALA A 120 27.06 -5.43 -12.86
CA ALA A 120 28.31 -5.51 -13.59
C ALA A 120 28.75 -6.97 -13.82
N ASP A 121 28.27 -7.91 -13.00
CA ASP A 121 28.53 -9.35 -13.14
C ASP A 121 28.10 -9.92 -14.48
N SER A 122 27.04 -9.36 -15.08
CA SER A 122 26.54 -9.78 -16.39
C SER A 122 27.42 -9.31 -17.56
N LEU A 123 28.43 -8.46 -17.32
CA LEU A 123 29.31 -7.98 -18.36
C LEU A 123 30.33 -9.05 -18.78
N ALA A 124 30.32 -9.38 -20.06
CA ALA A 124 31.30 -10.25 -20.71
C ALA A 124 32.55 -9.45 -21.15
N VAL A 125 33.11 -8.65 -20.25
CA VAL A 125 34.32 -7.82 -20.46
C VAL A 125 35.41 -8.33 -19.51
N THR A 126 36.68 -8.31 -19.93
CA THR A 126 37.81 -8.65 -19.04
C THR A 126 38.16 -7.46 -18.13
N PRO A 127 38.62 -7.67 -16.89
CA PRO A 127 39.03 -6.58 -16.01
C PRO A 127 40.04 -5.64 -16.70
N GLY A 128 39.83 -4.33 -16.59
CA GLY A 128 40.59 -3.29 -17.31
C GLY A 128 40.12 -3.00 -18.74
N GLY A 129 39.24 -3.84 -19.31
CA GLY A 129 38.66 -3.63 -20.64
C GLY A 129 37.58 -2.55 -20.65
N ALA A 130 37.41 -1.87 -21.79
CA ALA A 130 36.37 -0.85 -21.97
C ALA A 130 34.96 -1.46 -21.96
N VAL A 131 34.05 -0.83 -21.23
CA VAL A 131 32.63 -1.18 -21.18
C VAL A 131 31.91 -0.21 -22.13
N THR A 132 31.61 -0.68 -23.34
CA THR A 132 30.91 0.11 -24.35
C THR A 132 29.39 -0.02 -24.26
N GLU A 133 28.91 -1.12 -23.68
CA GLU A 133 27.50 -1.47 -23.54
C GLU A 133 27.28 -2.08 -22.15
N TRP A 134 26.22 -1.66 -21.47
CA TRP A 134 25.76 -2.26 -20.23
C TRP A 134 24.25 -2.56 -20.36
N PRO A 135 23.90 -3.78 -20.81
CA PRO A 135 22.52 -4.16 -21.03
C PRO A 135 21.78 -4.35 -19.71
N CYS A 136 20.48 -4.06 -19.74
CA CYS A 136 19.59 -4.29 -18.61
C CYS A 136 19.38 -5.80 -18.41
N ALA A 137 19.72 -6.32 -17.23
CA ALA A 137 19.61 -7.74 -16.88
C ALA A 137 18.17 -8.17 -16.55
N LEU A 138 17.33 -7.24 -16.12
CA LEU A 138 15.89 -7.42 -15.90
C LEU A 138 15.20 -6.15 -16.37
N GLY A 139 14.22 -6.20 -17.27
CA GLY A 139 13.54 -5.02 -17.82
C GLY A 139 13.19 -5.20 -19.30
N GLU A 140 12.89 -4.09 -19.98
CA GLU A 140 12.73 -4.12 -21.44
C GLU A 140 14.08 -4.45 -22.11
N SER A 141 14.07 -5.34 -23.10
CA SER A 141 15.30 -5.86 -23.74
C SER A 141 16.13 -4.80 -24.45
N TYR A 142 15.53 -3.64 -24.76
CA TYR A 142 16.18 -2.50 -25.41
C TYR A 142 16.66 -1.43 -24.43
N TRP A 143 16.43 -1.58 -23.11
CA TRP A 143 17.02 -0.70 -22.12
C TRP A 143 18.51 -1.03 -21.96
N ASN A 144 19.34 -0.06 -22.29
CA ASN A 144 20.78 -0.27 -22.38
C ASN A 144 21.51 1.07 -22.19
N PHE A 145 22.58 1.03 -21.40
CA PHE A 145 23.50 2.15 -21.24
C PHE A 145 24.71 1.94 -22.14
N SER A 146 24.89 2.82 -23.13
CA SER A 146 25.96 2.69 -24.13
C SER A 146 26.87 3.90 -24.20
N HIS A 147 28.14 3.65 -24.50
CA HIS A 147 29.10 4.70 -24.79
C HIS A 147 28.71 5.49 -26.04
N ALA A 148 28.16 4.82 -27.06
CA ALA A 148 27.69 5.48 -28.29
C ALA A 148 26.60 6.54 -28.00
N LEU A 149 25.65 6.22 -27.12
CA LEU A 149 24.63 7.18 -26.69
C LEU A 149 25.22 8.26 -25.78
N ALA A 150 26.20 7.95 -24.94
CA ALA A 150 26.92 8.96 -24.16
C ALA A 150 27.63 9.98 -25.07
N VAL A 151 28.27 9.51 -26.16
CA VAL A 151 28.90 10.37 -27.18
C VAL A 151 27.86 11.22 -27.92
N ALA A 152 26.70 10.64 -28.24
CA ALA A 152 25.60 11.38 -28.87
C ALA A 152 25.02 12.48 -27.95
N ILE A 153 25.05 12.26 -26.63
CA ILE A 153 24.64 13.25 -25.62
C ILE A 153 25.74 14.29 -25.40
N ARG A 154 26.99 13.85 -25.29
CA ARG A 154 28.18 14.65 -25.05
C ARG A 154 29.36 14.04 -25.83
N SER A 155 29.81 14.73 -26.87
CA SER A 155 30.82 14.24 -27.81
C SER A 155 32.19 13.93 -27.21
N THR A 156 32.51 14.51 -26.04
CA THR A 156 33.77 14.28 -25.33
C THR A 156 33.75 13.03 -24.43
N SER A 157 32.65 12.28 -24.40
CA SER A 157 32.52 11.12 -23.51
C SER A 157 33.44 9.98 -23.89
N THR A 158 34.12 9.40 -22.90
CA THR A 158 34.93 8.19 -22.99
C THR A 158 34.19 7.00 -22.40
N ALA A 159 34.56 5.79 -22.81
CA ALA A 159 33.97 4.56 -22.26
C ALA A 159 34.61 4.27 -20.89
N PRO A 160 33.82 3.95 -19.84
CA PRO A 160 34.36 3.45 -18.59
C PRO A 160 35.01 2.07 -18.80
N ILE A 161 35.68 1.55 -17.77
CA ILE A 161 36.30 0.22 -17.81
C ILE A 161 35.62 -0.73 -16.81
N LEU A 162 35.76 -2.04 -17.04
CA LEU A 162 35.48 -3.01 -15.99
C LEU A 162 36.57 -2.89 -14.92
N ALA A 163 36.20 -2.67 -13.67
CA ALA A 163 37.13 -2.45 -12.58
C ALA A 163 38.10 -3.65 -12.42
N PRO A 164 39.42 -3.42 -12.31
CA PRO A 164 40.38 -4.46 -11.94
C PRO A 164 40.13 -5.07 -10.56
N GLU A 165 39.59 -4.28 -9.63
CA GLU A 165 39.28 -4.72 -8.26
C GLU A 165 37.78 -5.03 -8.11
N ALA A 166 37.46 -6.23 -7.64
CA ALA A 166 36.09 -6.64 -7.32
C ALA A 166 35.55 -5.94 -6.04
N MET A 167 34.23 -5.96 -5.85
CA MET A 167 33.54 -5.65 -4.59
C MET A 167 33.03 -6.97 -4.01
N ASN A 168 33.68 -7.48 -2.96
CA ASN A 168 33.37 -8.79 -2.36
C ASN A 168 33.28 -9.95 -3.37
N GLY A 169 34.18 -9.98 -4.36
CA GLY A 169 34.19 -11.00 -5.41
C GLY A 169 33.28 -10.71 -6.62
N HIS A 170 32.47 -9.64 -6.56
CA HIS A 170 31.60 -9.21 -7.65
C HIS A 170 32.25 -8.11 -8.51
N LYS A 171 31.91 -8.07 -9.80
CA LYS A 171 32.41 -7.08 -10.75
C LYS A 171 31.84 -5.68 -10.46
N ALA A 172 32.52 -4.65 -10.96
CA ALA A 172 32.02 -3.27 -10.98
C ALA A 172 32.51 -2.52 -12.23
N VAL A 173 31.79 -1.48 -12.64
CA VAL A 173 32.19 -0.59 -13.73
C VAL A 173 32.83 0.67 -13.14
N ARG A 174 34.06 0.98 -13.55
CA ARG A 174 34.88 2.08 -13.06
C ARG A 174 34.78 3.30 -13.96
N PHE A 175 34.46 4.44 -13.35
CA PHE A 175 34.42 5.76 -13.97
C PHE A 175 35.54 6.64 -13.41
N ASN A 176 36.19 7.41 -14.27
CA ASN A 176 37.39 8.19 -13.95
C ASN A 176 37.17 9.59 -13.35
N GLY A 177 35.94 9.99 -13.04
CA GLY A 177 35.64 11.35 -12.54
C GLY A 177 35.75 12.48 -13.56
N GLY A 178 36.13 12.18 -14.80
CA GLY A 178 36.29 13.13 -15.90
C GLY A 178 35.23 12.93 -16.97
N THR A 179 35.61 12.27 -18.06
CA THR A 179 34.80 12.13 -19.28
C THR A 179 34.12 10.77 -19.42
N ASP A 180 34.32 9.83 -18.50
CA ASP A 180 33.68 8.53 -18.60
C ASP A 180 32.17 8.66 -18.43
N ALA A 181 31.41 8.06 -19.35
CA ALA A 181 29.96 8.03 -19.26
C ALA A 181 29.36 6.91 -20.11
N LEU A 182 28.20 6.42 -19.68
CA LEU A 182 27.29 5.63 -20.49
C LEU A 182 25.93 6.34 -20.58
N GLY A 183 25.30 6.30 -21.75
CA GLY A 183 24.05 7.00 -22.03
C GLY A 183 22.92 6.06 -22.40
N MET A 184 21.69 6.45 -22.11
CA MET A 184 20.48 5.73 -22.52
C MET A 184 19.54 6.68 -23.25
N SER A 185 18.90 6.18 -24.31
CA SER A 185 18.05 6.99 -25.18
C SER A 185 16.73 7.35 -24.49
N GLY A 186 16.33 8.61 -24.62
CA GLY A 186 14.98 9.08 -24.27
C GLY A 186 13.98 9.00 -25.43
N LEU A 187 14.38 8.50 -26.61
CA LEU A 187 13.53 8.50 -27.81
C LEU A 187 12.62 7.27 -27.89
N LEU A 188 13.00 6.16 -27.25
CA LEU A 188 12.25 4.89 -27.24
C LEU A 188 10.96 5.01 -26.42
N ASP A 189 9.92 4.22 -26.74
CA ASP A 189 8.56 4.34 -26.17
C ASP A 189 8.51 4.40 -24.64
N THR A 190 9.49 3.81 -23.96
CA THR A 190 9.61 3.85 -22.50
C THR A 190 11.05 4.02 -22.02
N THR A 191 11.20 4.59 -20.82
CA THR A 191 12.40 4.49 -19.98
C THR A 191 12.00 3.85 -18.65
N PRO A 192 12.97 3.38 -17.82
CA PRO A 192 12.68 2.81 -16.50
C PRO A 192 11.88 3.73 -15.57
N VAL A 193 11.86 5.04 -15.84
CA VAL A 193 11.24 6.05 -14.97
C VAL A 193 10.07 6.81 -15.62
N ASN A 194 9.87 6.72 -16.94
CA ASN A 194 8.89 7.54 -17.67
C ASN A 194 7.46 7.37 -17.13
N GLY A 195 6.78 8.48 -16.79
CA GLY A 195 5.42 8.50 -16.28
C GLY A 195 5.31 8.05 -14.82
N ALA A 196 6.44 7.96 -14.10
CA ALA A 196 6.42 7.58 -12.70
C ALA A 196 5.83 8.69 -11.82
N ASN A 197 4.95 8.30 -10.88
CA ASN A 197 4.50 9.15 -9.78
C ASN A 197 5.19 8.81 -8.44
N ARG A 198 5.89 7.69 -8.41
CA ARG A 198 6.66 7.14 -7.29
C ARG A 198 7.90 6.46 -7.87
N LEU A 199 9.06 6.58 -7.24
CA LEU A 199 10.29 5.96 -7.75
C LEU A 199 11.20 5.55 -6.59
N THR A 200 11.76 4.35 -6.67
CA THR A 200 12.96 3.97 -5.91
C THR A 200 14.09 3.59 -6.86
N VAL A 201 15.29 4.06 -6.56
CA VAL A 201 16.51 3.66 -7.26
C VAL A 201 17.53 3.25 -6.20
N ALA A 202 17.97 1.99 -6.25
CA ALA A 202 19.05 1.51 -5.38
C ALA A 202 20.32 1.34 -6.21
N ALA A 203 21.45 1.81 -5.72
CA ALA A 203 22.75 1.71 -6.35
C ALA A 203 23.80 1.23 -5.35
N VAL A 204 24.70 0.36 -5.80
CA VAL A 204 25.89 -0.01 -5.05
C VAL A 204 27.09 0.68 -5.68
N VAL A 205 27.72 1.57 -4.91
CA VAL A 205 28.80 2.43 -5.39
C VAL A 205 30.03 2.36 -4.49
N ARG A 206 31.21 2.55 -5.05
CA ARG A 206 32.47 2.73 -4.31
C ARG A 206 33.14 4.01 -4.80
N PRO A 207 32.83 5.17 -4.20
CA PRO A 207 33.44 6.44 -4.57
C PRO A 207 34.93 6.45 -4.21
N ARG A 208 35.77 6.94 -5.13
CA ARG A 208 37.24 6.98 -4.98
C ARG A 208 37.80 8.39 -4.90
N GLY A 209 37.07 9.35 -5.45
CA GLY A 209 37.41 10.76 -5.41
C GLY A 209 36.21 11.64 -5.06
N PRO A 210 36.45 12.89 -4.63
CA PRO A 210 35.37 13.80 -4.32
C PRO A 210 34.54 14.09 -5.57
N GLY A 211 33.25 14.32 -5.36
CA GLY A 211 32.34 14.78 -6.39
C GLY A 211 32.61 16.23 -6.80
N LYS A 212 31.57 16.91 -7.31
CA LYS A 212 31.65 18.31 -7.77
C LYS A 212 30.60 19.17 -7.09
N GLY A 213 30.82 20.48 -7.05
CA GLY A 213 29.85 21.44 -6.49
C GLY A 213 29.69 21.36 -4.97
N ASP A 214 29.15 22.43 -4.39
CA ASP A 214 29.01 22.65 -2.95
C ASP A 214 27.73 22.06 -2.33
N GLY A 215 26.88 21.42 -3.14
CA GLY A 215 25.58 20.89 -2.72
C GLY A 215 24.41 21.89 -2.83
N SER A 216 24.64 23.13 -3.29
CA SER A 216 23.57 24.11 -3.52
C SER A 216 22.56 23.66 -4.58
N GLN A 217 23.03 22.98 -5.63
CA GLN A 217 22.21 22.41 -6.68
C GLN A 217 22.77 21.08 -7.16
N ILE A 218 21.90 20.09 -7.35
CA ILE A 218 22.31 18.74 -7.79
C ILE A 218 22.87 18.70 -9.22
N VAL A 219 22.48 19.65 -10.08
CA VAL A 219 23.05 19.82 -11.43
C VAL A 219 24.54 20.19 -11.44
N ASN A 220 25.05 20.72 -10.33
CA ASN A 220 26.46 21.09 -10.17
C ASN A 220 27.29 19.98 -9.53
N ALA A 221 26.69 18.81 -9.30
CA ALA A 221 27.33 17.67 -8.67
C ALA A 221 27.70 16.57 -9.66
N ALA A 222 28.64 15.70 -9.26
CA ALA A 222 29.09 14.58 -10.06
C ALA A 222 27.97 13.55 -10.21
N GLY A 223 27.53 13.28 -11.44
CA GLY A 223 26.38 12.41 -11.68
C GLY A 223 26.71 10.93 -11.52
N ILE A 224 26.03 10.23 -10.61
CA ILE A 224 26.09 8.76 -10.52
C ILE A 224 25.18 8.18 -11.60
N VAL A 225 23.89 8.57 -11.57
CA VAL A 225 22.89 8.27 -12.61
C VAL A 225 21.78 9.30 -12.56
N GLY A 226 21.24 9.69 -13.71
CA GLY A 226 20.11 10.63 -13.74
C GLY A 226 19.60 10.96 -15.14
N SER A 227 18.48 11.69 -15.17
CA SER A 227 17.89 12.20 -16.41
C SER A 227 18.61 13.44 -16.95
N GLN A 228 18.34 13.75 -18.21
CA GLN A 228 18.67 15.00 -18.89
C GLN A 228 18.56 16.23 -17.98
N MET A 229 19.62 17.03 -17.89
CA MET A 229 19.71 18.15 -16.93
C MET A 229 19.83 19.51 -17.61
N THR A 230 20.20 19.57 -18.90
CA THR A 230 20.64 20.82 -19.55
C THR A 230 19.70 21.36 -20.62
N SER A 231 18.81 20.55 -21.20
CA SER A 231 17.82 21.02 -22.20
C SER A 231 16.46 21.31 -21.58
N THR A 232 15.58 21.99 -22.32
CA THR A 232 14.15 22.10 -21.96
C THR A 232 13.55 20.72 -21.71
N GLY A 233 13.07 20.49 -20.49
CA GLY A 233 12.41 19.26 -20.06
C GLY A 233 11.81 19.46 -18.69
N SER A 234 10.73 18.74 -18.38
CA SER A 234 10.08 18.66 -17.06
C SER A 234 10.18 17.23 -16.53
N GLY A 235 10.02 16.99 -15.23
CA GLY A 235 10.00 15.62 -14.70
C GLY A 235 11.38 14.96 -14.68
N LEU A 236 12.37 15.68 -14.17
CA LEU A 236 13.76 15.26 -14.11
C LEU A 236 14.09 14.69 -12.72
N TRP A 237 15.07 13.79 -12.66
CA TRP A 237 15.59 13.19 -11.43
C TRP A 237 17.10 12.92 -11.54
N SER A 238 17.80 12.85 -10.41
CA SER A 238 19.23 12.55 -10.38
C SER A 238 19.69 12.02 -9.03
N LEU A 239 20.69 11.14 -9.07
CA LEU A 239 21.54 10.74 -7.96
C LEU A 239 22.96 11.24 -8.24
N ALA A 240 23.56 11.95 -7.29
CA ALA A 240 24.85 12.62 -7.48
C ALA A 240 25.71 12.64 -6.20
N LEU A 241 27.00 12.91 -6.38
CA LEU A 241 27.98 13.08 -5.32
C LEU A 241 28.55 14.51 -5.37
N ASN A 242 28.54 15.22 -4.23
CA ASN A 242 29.11 16.57 -4.16
C ASN A 242 30.60 16.57 -3.77
N GLN A 243 31.24 17.76 -3.79
CA GLN A 243 32.67 17.89 -3.50
C GLN A 243 33.06 17.52 -2.05
N ASN A 244 32.09 17.54 -1.13
CA ASN A 244 32.30 17.18 0.27
C ASN A 244 32.12 15.67 0.52
N GLY A 245 31.85 14.89 -0.53
CA GLY A 245 31.61 13.46 -0.45
C GLY A 245 30.21 13.07 0.03
N ALA A 246 29.29 14.03 0.10
CA ALA A 246 27.89 13.78 0.40
C ALA A 246 27.14 13.31 -0.86
N VAL A 247 26.38 12.23 -0.72
CA VAL A 247 25.49 11.71 -1.75
C VAL A 247 24.15 12.43 -1.67
N GLY A 248 23.61 12.80 -2.82
CA GLY A 248 22.36 13.54 -2.92
C GLY A 248 21.42 13.01 -3.98
N ALA A 249 20.15 13.18 -3.71
CA ALA A 249 19.02 12.83 -4.55
C ALA A 249 18.28 14.11 -4.94
N GLY A 250 17.78 14.20 -6.18
CA GLY A 250 17.08 15.40 -6.62
C GLY A 250 16.03 15.14 -7.68
N VAL A 251 15.01 16.00 -7.69
CA VAL A 251 13.91 16.02 -8.65
C VAL A 251 13.59 17.44 -9.09
N SER A 252 13.01 17.58 -10.28
CA SER A 252 12.72 18.90 -10.83
C SER A 252 11.48 18.97 -11.74
N LEU A 253 10.81 20.12 -11.68
CA LEU A 253 9.72 20.53 -12.58
C LEU A 253 10.24 20.98 -13.95
N SER A 254 11.50 21.41 -14.03
CA SER A 254 12.14 21.92 -15.26
C SER A 254 13.66 21.69 -15.26
N ASN A 255 14.39 22.09 -16.29
CA ASN A 255 15.86 22.15 -16.21
C ASN A 255 16.40 23.31 -15.36
N LEU A 256 15.54 24.16 -14.80
CA LEU A 256 15.94 25.41 -14.14
C LEU A 256 15.87 25.39 -12.60
N VAL A 257 15.03 24.55 -11.98
CA VAL A 257 14.80 24.58 -10.52
C VAL A 257 14.77 23.18 -9.91
N TRP A 258 15.92 22.72 -9.41
CA TRP A 258 16.03 21.42 -8.75
C TRP A 258 15.75 21.51 -7.25
N LYS A 259 14.99 20.54 -6.74
CA LYS A 259 14.89 20.23 -5.32
C LYS A 259 15.76 19.02 -5.03
N ALA A 260 16.63 19.13 -4.04
CA ALA A 260 17.57 18.09 -3.68
C ALA A 260 17.61 17.86 -2.17
N VAL A 261 17.85 16.62 -1.79
CA VAL A 261 18.19 16.19 -0.44
C VAL A 261 19.61 15.65 -0.47
N TRP A 262 20.41 16.00 0.53
CA TRP A 262 21.81 15.59 0.65
C TRP A 262 22.01 14.93 2.01
N ASP A 263 22.69 13.79 2.04
CA ASP A 263 23.17 13.25 3.31
C ASP A 263 24.42 14.03 3.75
N ALA A 264 24.28 14.85 4.78
CA ALA A 264 25.38 15.64 5.34
C ALA A 264 26.20 14.87 6.39
N THR A 265 25.80 13.64 6.73
CA THR A 265 26.37 12.87 7.84
C THR A 265 27.42 11.86 7.40
N THR A 266 27.30 11.33 6.17
CA THR A 266 28.23 10.34 5.62
C THR A 266 29.11 10.97 4.54
N ASN A 267 30.43 10.88 4.70
CA ASN A 267 31.37 11.11 3.61
C ASN A 267 31.62 9.77 2.91
N ALA A 268 30.99 9.56 1.76
CA ALA A 268 31.06 8.31 1.00
C ALA A 268 32.38 8.15 0.21
N VAL A 269 33.33 9.07 0.33
CA VAL A 269 34.62 9.04 -0.38
C VAL A 269 35.69 8.42 0.50
N ASP A 270 35.51 7.13 0.80
CA ASP A 270 36.41 6.34 1.66
C ASP A 270 36.97 5.09 0.94
N SER A 271 36.68 4.95 -0.36
CA SER A 271 37.02 3.78 -1.19
C SER A 271 36.40 2.46 -0.72
N GLN A 272 35.33 2.49 0.09
CA GLN A 272 34.53 1.35 0.46
C GLN A 272 33.23 1.27 -0.37
N PRO A 273 32.63 0.06 -0.51
CA PRO A 273 31.30 -0.07 -1.08
C PRO A 273 30.24 0.54 -0.15
N HIS A 274 29.30 1.27 -0.73
CA HIS A 274 28.12 1.84 -0.07
C HIS A 274 26.85 1.45 -0.81
N VAL A 275 25.77 1.24 -0.07
CA VAL A 275 24.43 1.06 -0.62
C VAL A 275 23.68 2.38 -0.53
N VAL A 276 23.30 2.89 -1.69
CA VAL A 276 22.60 4.17 -1.84
C VAL A 276 21.18 3.90 -2.34
N ILE A 277 20.17 4.34 -1.59
CA ILE A 277 18.77 4.21 -1.99
C ILE A 277 18.12 5.59 -2.08
N TYR A 278 17.75 5.96 -3.30
CA TYR A 278 16.93 7.12 -3.63
C TYR A 278 15.46 6.72 -3.57
N THR A 279 14.62 7.51 -2.91
CA THR A 279 13.17 7.38 -3.06
C THR A 279 12.48 8.72 -3.29
N TRP A 280 11.38 8.69 -4.05
CA TRP A 280 10.58 9.88 -4.36
C TRP A 280 9.10 9.55 -4.52
N THR A 281 8.26 10.36 -3.89
CA THR A 281 6.80 10.38 -4.05
C THR A 281 6.37 11.75 -4.57
N GLN A 282 5.64 11.76 -5.69
CA GLN A 282 5.14 12.97 -6.34
C GLN A 282 4.46 13.92 -5.34
N GLY A 283 4.95 15.16 -5.27
CA GLY A 283 4.40 16.23 -4.43
C GLY A 283 4.56 16.05 -2.92
N THR A 284 5.19 14.96 -2.46
CA THR A 284 5.12 14.54 -1.05
C THR A 284 6.49 14.45 -0.41
N GLU A 285 7.39 13.61 -0.92
CA GLU A 285 8.64 13.30 -0.23
C GLU A 285 9.76 12.93 -1.21
N LEU A 286 10.99 13.30 -0.86
CA LEU A 286 12.23 12.89 -1.50
C LEU A 286 13.22 12.44 -0.42
N THR A 287 13.81 11.26 -0.57
CA THR A 287 14.70 10.67 0.44
C THR A 287 15.96 10.12 -0.22
N VAL A 288 17.08 10.26 0.50
CA VAL A 288 18.32 9.52 0.21
C VAL A 288 18.70 8.72 1.46
N ASN A 289 18.94 7.43 1.27
CA ASN A 289 19.39 6.50 2.29
C ASN A 289 20.79 6.01 1.94
N ILE A 290 21.75 6.24 2.83
CA ILE A 290 23.13 5.77 2.70
C ILE A 290 23.40 4.80 3.83
N ASP A 291 23.61 3.53 3.50
CA ASP A 291 23.97 2.48 4.45
C ASP A 291 23.02 2.34 5.66
N GLY A 292 21.74 2.68 5.47
CA GLY A 292 20.69 2.64 6.48
C GLY A 292 20.34 4.00 7.10
N THR A 293 21.18 5.02 6.88
CA THR A 293 20.94 6.39 7.35
C THR A 293 20.10 7.17 6.33
N ARG A 294 18.91 7.62 6.73
CA ARG A 294 17.92 8.26 5.84
C ARG A 294 17.85 9.77 6.06
N THR A 295 18.03 10.53 4.99
CA THR A 295 17.75 11.98 4.98
C THR A 295 16.53 12.26 4.11
N ARG A 296 15.54 12.98 4.67
CA ARG A 296 14.22 13.21 4.06
C ARG A 296 13.97 14.69 3.78
N LEU A 297 13.29 14.97 2.67
CA LEU A 297 12.78 16.28 2.29
C LEU A 297 11.28 16.18 1.97
N THR A 298 10.44 16.83 2.78
CA THR A 298 8.97 16.81 2.64
C THR A 298 8.37 18.15 2.21
N SER A 299 9.16 19.23 2.22
CA SER A 299 8.69 20.57 1.87
C SER A 299 9.07 20.96 0.45
N GLY A 300 8.08 21.39 -0.34
CA GLY A 300 8.28 21.93 -1.68
C GLY A 300 8.74 20.90 -2.71
N VAL A 301 8.42 19.61 -2.51
CA VAL A 301 8.69 18.52 -3.46
C VAL A 301 7.82 18.70 -4.72
N PRO A 302 8.38 18.66 -5.94
CA PRO A 302 7.65 18.75 -7.19
C PRO A 302 6.50 17.73 -7.35
N GLY A 303 5.35 18.21 -7.83
CA GLY A 303 4.12 17.43 -8.02
C GLY A 303 3.87 16.93 -9.46
N ASN A 304 4.88 16.86 -10.32
CA ASN A 304 4.76 16.38 -11.70
C ASN A 304 5.22 14.92 -11.84
N LEU A 305 4.73 14.23 -12.87
CA LEU A 305 5.27 12.92 -13.25
C LEU A 305 6.69 13.04 -13.80
N LEU A 306 7.50 11.99 -13.63
CA LEU A 306 8.79 11.89 -14.30
C LEU A 306 8.59 11.75 -15.81
N ALA A 307 9.38 12.47 -16.60
CA ALA A 307 9.22 12.48 -18.04
C ALA A 307 10.03 11.38 -18.75
N LYS A 308 9.67 11.16 -20.00
CA LYS A 308 10.46 10.37 -20.95
C LYS A 308 11.69 11.18 -21.38
N THR A 309 12.79 11.03 -20.65
CA THR A 309 14.06 11.71 -20.96
C THR A 309 15.20 10.74 -21.14
N ARG A 310 16.21 11.15 -21.91
CA ARG A 310 17.50 10.45 -21.95
C ARG A 310 18.19 10.49 -20.59
N MET A 311 19.12 9.57 -20.37
CA MET A 311 19.82 9.42 -19.09
C MET A 311 21.32 9.24 -19.30
N LEU A 312 22.10 9.65 -18.29
CA LEU A 312 23.54 9.40 -18.21
C LEU A 312 23.86 8.67 -16.90
N MET A 313 24.90 7.85 -16.96
CA MET A 313 25.51 7.15 -15.84
C MET A 313 27.00 7.46 -15.81
N GLY A 314 27.54 7.70 -14.60
CA GLY A 314 28.94 8.06 -14.38
C GLY A 314 29.30 9.51 -14.70
N SER A 315 28.34 10.29 -15.18
CA SER A 315 28.46 11.73 -15.38
C SER A 315 27.07 12.36 -15.41
N ASN A 316 27.03 13.69 -15.30
CA ASN A 316 25.87 14.47 -15.73
C ASN A 316 26.11 15.14 -17.10
N GLU A 317 25.08 15.80 -17.64
CA GLU A 317 25.17 16.50 -18.92
C GLU A 317 26.02 17.77 -18.90
N ASN A 318 26.32 18.32 -17.72
CA ASN A 318 27.22 19.47 -17.54
C ASN A 318 28.70 19.09 -17.62
N GLY A 319 29.04 17.82 -17.82
CA GLY A 319 30.44 17.40 -17.85
C GLY A 319 31.00 16.94 -16.51
N LEU A 320 30.18 16.82 -15.47
CA LEU A 320 30.64 16.52 -14.12
C LEU A 320 30.60 15.01 -13.87
N GLY A 321 31.77 14.38 -14.04
CA GLY A 321 31.98 12.94 -13.91
C GLY A 321 32.06 12.45 -12.46
N PHE A 322 31.57 11.23 -12.23
CA PHE A 322 31.71 10.48 -10.98
C PHE A 322 33.03 9.71 -10.97
N ASP A 323 33.83 9.88 -9.91
CA ASP A 323 35.08 9.16 -9.70
C ASP A 323 34.84 7.99 -8.74
N GLY A 324 34.66 6.80 -9.32
CA GLY A 324 34.34 5.61 -8.53
C GLY A 324 33.81 4.46 -9.35
N ASP A 325 33.43 3.41 -8.62
CA ASP A 325 32.92 2.18 -9.21
C ASP A 325 31.42 2.04 -8.94
N ILE A 326 30.66 1.52 -9.93
CA ILE A 326 29.25 1.16 -9.79
C ILE A 326 29.12 -0.34 -10.04
N ALA A 327 28.65 -1.09 -9.05
CA ALA A 327 28.51 -2.54 -9.15
C ALA A 327 27.11 -2.96 -9.62
N GLU A 328 26.07 -2.30 -9.10
CA GLU A 328 24.69 -2.60 -9.43
C GLU A 328 23.78 -1.38 -9.31
N ILE A 329 22.78 -1.28 -10.19
CA ILE A 329 21.66 -0.32 -10.09
C ILE A 329 20.33 -1.04 -10.31
N ARG A 330 19.37 -0.80 -9.41
CA ARG A 330 17.99 -1.31 -9.46
C ARG A 330 17.00 -0.16 -9.53
N PHE A 331 15.95 -0.33 -10.34
CA PHE A 331 14.83 0.60 -10.43
C PHE A 331 13.53 -0.05 -10.01
N TYR A 332 12.74 0.68 -9.24
CA TYR A 332 11.38 0.31 -8.85
C TYR A 332 10.45 1.45 -9.25
N LYS A 333 9.85 1.33 -10.43
CA LYS A 333 8.95 2.33 -10.98
C LYS A 333 7.57 2.26 -10.33
N ASN A 334 6.98 3.42 -10.03
CA ASN A 334 5.69 3.55 -9.33
C ASN A 334 5.65 2.90 -7.95
N ALA A 335 6.84 2.70 -7.36
CA ALA A 335 7.01 2.10 -6.05
C ALA A 335 8.01 2.94 -5.24
N VAL A 336 7.66 3.19 -3.98
CA VAL A 336 8.55 3.74 -2.98
C VAL A 336 8.80 2.63 -1.98
N LEU A 337 10.05 2.16 -1.88
CA LEU A 337 10.40 1.11 -0.95
C LEU A 337 10.27 1.60 0.49
N SER A 338 9.69 0.73 1.30
CA SER A 338 9.56 0.86 2.73
C SER A 338 10.87 1.10 3.46
N ASP A 339 10.84 1.72 4.64
CA ASP A 339 12.04 1.75 5.47
C ASP A 339 12.51 0.32 5.75
N ALA A 340 11.61 -0.58 6.12
CA ALA A 340 11.93 -2.00 6.28
C ALA A 340 12.35 -2.68 4.97
N GLU A 341 11.75 -2.33 3.84
CA GLU A 341 12.13 -2.87 2.52
C GLU A 341 13.49 -2.33 2.04
N GLN A 342 13.78 -1.07 2.30
CA GLN A 342 15.07 -0.44 2.06
C GLN A 342 16.13 -1.07 2.96
N ASP A 343 15.80 -1.38 4.22
CA ASP A 343 16.70 -2.08 5.13
C ASP A 343 16.95 -3.51 4.63
N ALA A 344 15.91 -4.25 4.25
CA ALA A 344 16.06 -5.61 3.71
C ALA A 344 16.86 -5.63 2.40
N LEU A 345 16.54 -4.74 1.45
CA LEU A 345 17.29 -4.57 0.21
C LEU A 345 18.72 -4.10 0.47
N GLY A 346 18.87 -3.19 1.44
CA GLY A 346 20.12 -2.60 1.86
C GLY A 346 21.07 -3.65 2.40
N THR A 347 20.61 -4.43 3.38
CA THR A 347 21.34 -5.59 3.93
C THR A 347 21.68 -6.59 2.83
N LEU A 348 20.74 -6.94 1.95
CA LEU A 348 21.00 -7.86 0.83
C LEU A 348 22.14 -7.37 -0.08
N LEU A 349 22.08 -6.10 -0.50
CA LEU A 349 23.11 -5.52 -1.37
C LEU A 349 24.45 -5.37 -0.64
N ALA A 350 24.42 -5.02 0.64
CA ALA A 350 25.60 -4.91 1.47
C ALA A 350 26.31 -6.25 1.67
N ASP A 351 25.56 -7.30 1.99
CA ASP A 351 26.08 -8.67 2.11
C ASP A 351 26.66 -9.17 0.79
N THR A 352 26.00 -8.84 -0.33
CA THR A 352 26.47 -9.23 -1.67
C THR A 352 27.79 -8.54 -2.01
N TYR A 353 27.85 -7.22 -1.89
CA TYR A 353 28.96 -6.41 -2.40
C TYR A 353 30.01 -6.00 -1.35
N GLY A 354 29.82 -6.42 -0.09
CA GLY A 354 30.72 -6.12 1.03
C GLY A 354 30.64 -4.68 1.52
N ALA A 355 29.45 -4.06 1.45
CA ALA A 355 29.21 -2.76 2.09
C ALA A 355 28.86 -2.94 3.57
N THR A 356 28.91 -1.87 4.36
CA THR A 356 28.32 -1.85 5.70
C THR A 356 26.90 -1.30 5.61
N TYR A 357 25.93 -1.89 6.33
CA TYR A 357 24.55 -1.39 6.36
C TYR A 357 23.95 -1.53 7.76
N ALA A 358 23.38 -0.46 8.30
CA ALA A 358 22.74 -0.43 9.62
C ALA A 358 21.23 -0.21 9.52
N ALA A 359 20.46 -1.30 9.63
CA ALA A 359 18.99 -1.25 9.60
C ALA A 359 18.42 -0.42 10.78
N GLY A 360 17.28 0.25 10.56
CA GLY A 360 16.54 0.96 11.60
C GLY A 360 16.89 2.44 11.82
N GLY A 361 17.69 3.06 10.93
CA GLY A 361 18.14 4.46 11.02
C GLY A 361 17.07 5.57 10.93
N GLY A 362 15.78 5.28 11.15
CA GLY A 362 14.74 6.30 11.14
C GLY A 362 13.30 5.79 11.22
N ALA A 363 12.95 5.01 12.24
CA ALA A 363 11.53 4.78 12.54
C ALA A 363 10.91 6.08 13.09
N SER A 364 10.19 6.84 12.24
CA SER A 364 9.34 7.92 12.73
C SER A 364 8.23 7.33 13.61
N ALA A 365 8.08 7.84 14.83
CA ALA A 365 6.94 7.50 15.69
C ALA A 365 5.61 7.69 14.92
N PRO A 366 4.59 6.85 15.17
CA PRO A 366 3.30 6.99 14.50
C PRO A 366 2.76 8.40 14.70
N ALA A 367 2.31 9.03 13.59
CA ALA A 367 1.83 10.40 13.63
C ALA A 367 0.68 10.52 14.64
N SER A 368 0.81 11.44 15.60
CA SER A 368 -0.25 11.68 16.58
C SER A 368 -1.48 12.25 15.88
N VAL A 369 -2.60 11.50 15.91
CA VAL A 369 -3.90 11.97 15.43
C VAL A 369 -4.55 12.82 16.53
N PRO A 370 -4.94 14.08 16.27
CA PRO A 370 -5.63 14.89 17.27
C PRO A 370 -6.98 14.28 17.64
N LEU A 371 -7.46 14.54 18.86
CA LEU A 371 -8.81 14.13 19.27
C LEU A 371 -9.86 14.88 18.47
N SER A 372 -10.90 14.18 18.02
CA SER A 372 -12.01 14.82 17.30
C SER A 372 -12.92 15.56 18.29
N PRO A 373 -13.20 16.87 18.08
CA PRO A 373 -14.17 17.61 18.88
C PRO A 373 -15.63 17.19 18.66
N ALA A 374 -15.93 16.41 17.62
CA ALA A 374 -17.27 15.94 17.33
C ALA A 374 -17.23 14.58 16.62
N VAL A 375 -17.67 13.54 17.34
CA VAL A 375 -17.77 12.17 16.83
C VAL A 375 -19.21 11.69 16.92
N TRP A 376 -19.72 11.09 15.86
CA TRP A 376 -20.93 10.27 15.88
C TRP A 376 -20.50 8.84 15.69
N SER A 377 -20.74 7.97 16.67
CA SER A 377 -20.33 6.56 16.62
C SER A 377 -21.54 5.64 16.76
N PRO A 378 -21.38 4.33 16.48
CA PRO A 378 -22.43 3.33 16.70
C PRO A 378 -22.93 3.27 18.14
N ASP A 379 -22.11 3.69 19.11
CA ASP A 379 -22.42 3.61 20.54
C ASP A 379 -23.55 4.57 20.94
N THR A 380 -23.78 5.64 20.16
CA THR A 380 -24.86 6.60 20.42
C THR A 380 -26.15 6.25 19.67
N LEU A 381 -26.18 5.17 18.89
CA LEU A 381 -27.37 4.69 18.18
C LEU A 381 -28.27 3.83 19.10
N THR A 382 -29.33 4.43 19.61
CA THR A 382 -30.33 3.78 20.46
C THR A 382 -31.53 3.28 19.65
N GLY A 383 -32.03 2.07 19.96
CA GLY A 383 -33.16 1.46 19.26
C GLY A 383 -32.86 0.03 18.78
N ALA A 384 -33.89 -0.66 18.29
CA ALA A 384 -33.76 -1.96 17.64
C ALA A 384 -33.38 -1.80 16.16
N PRO A 385 -32.71 -2.78 15.52
CA PRO A 385 -32.53 -2.79 14.07
C PRO A 385 -33.87 -2.62 13.33
N GLY A 386 -33.89 -1.73 12.33
CA GLY A 386 -35.07 -1.32 11.57
C GLY A 386 -35.93 -0.23 12.23
N ALA A 387 -35.64 0.19 13.47
CA ALA A 387 -36.36 1.28 14.12
C ALA A 387 -36.00 2.64 13.51
N GLU A 388 -36.94 3.58 13.60
CA GLU A 388 -36.72 4.97 13.17
C GLU A 388 -35.61 5.65 14.00
N LEU A 389 -34.71 6.36 13.31
CA LEU A 389 -33.64 7.16 13.87
C LEU A 389 -34.00 8.66 13.75
N ALA A 390 -34.78 9.15 14.71
CA ALA A 390 -35.20 10.55 14.74
C ALA A 390 -34.06 11.51 15.13
N GLU A 391 -33.15 11.06 16.00
CA GLU A 391 -32.04 11.85 16.52
C GLU A 391 -30.75 11.02 16.61
N TRP A 392 -29.62 11.63 16.24
CA TRP A 392 -28.30 11.05 16.43
C TRP A 392 -27.35 12.05 17.11
N PRO A 393 -27.10 11.90 18.44
CA PRO A 393 -26.20 12.76 19.17
C PRO A 393 -24.73 12.36 18.97
N SER A 394 -23.84 13.36 19.04
CA SER A 394 -22.40 13.12 19.13
C SER A 394 -22.05 12.46 20.47
N THR A 395 -20.90 11.79 20.54
CA THR A 395 -20.42 11.07 21.74
C THR A 395 -20.25 11.98 22.96
N ASN A 396 -19.96 13.27 22.76
CA ASN A 396 -19.90 14.28 23.82
C ASN A 396 -21.25 14.97 24.11
N GLY A 397 -22.32 14.63 23.38
CA GLY A 397 -23.66 15.18 23.53
C GLY A 397 -23.84 16.63 23.08
N VAL A 398 -22.79 17.31 22.61
CA VAL A 398 -22.82 18.74 22.23
C VAL A 398 -23.58 18.97 20.93
N TRP A 399 -23.43 18.05 19.98
CA TRP A 399 -23.97 18.17 18.63
C TRP A 399 -25.02 17.08 18.38
N LYS A 400 -26.03 17.40 17.57
CA LYS A 400 -27.10 16.46 17.27
C LYS A 400 -27.63 16.66 15.85
N PHE A 401 -27.69 15.57 15.09
CA PHE A 401 -28.46 15.51 13.84
C PHE A 401 -29.89 15.09 14.17
N THR A 402 -30.88 15.71 13.52
CA THR A 402 -32.31 15.37 13.69
C THR A 402 -33.03 15.33 12.34
N SER A 403 -33.96 14.39 12.18
CA SER A 403 -34.82 14.32 10.99
C SER A 403 -35.80 15.49 10.92
N ALA A 404 -36.38 15.89 12.06
CA ALA A 404 -37.32 17.02 12.13
C ALA A 404 -36.75 18.34 11.58
N LEU A 405 -35.46 18.61 11.84
CA LEU A 405 -34.79 19.77 11.27
C LEU A 405 -34.57 19.62 9.76
N ALA A 406 -34.26 18.43 9.27
CA ALA A 406 -34.14 18.17 7.83
C ALA A 406 -35.47 18.44 7.12
N THR A 407 -36.59 17.93 7.65
CA THR A 407 -37.94 18.21 7.14
C THR A 407 -38.24 19.70 7.15
N THR A 408 -37.88 20.41 8.22
CA THR A 408 -38.05 21.88 8.32
C THR A 408 -37.27 22.61 7.21
N ILE A 409 -36.03 22.20 6.94
CA ILE A 409 -35.20 22.74 5.86
C ILE A 409 -35.84 22.44 4.50
N GLY A 410 -36.26 21.20 4.25
CA GLY A 410 -36.88 20.78 2.99
C GLY A 410 -38.19 21.54 2.68
N ASN A 411 -38.97 21.88 3.71
CA ASN A 411 -40.20 22.69 3.57
C ASN A 411 -39.95 24.15 3.14
N THR A 412 -38.70 24.62 3.14
CA THR A 412 -38.36 25.97 2.62
C THR A 412 -38.26 26.03 1.10
N TYR A 413 -38.25 24.88 0.41
CA TYR A 413 -38.20 24.81 -1.05
C TYR A 413 -39.59 24.90 -1.71
N ALA A 414 -39.61 25.29 -2.98
CA ALA A 414 -40.81 25.29 -3.82
C ALA A 414 -40.56 24.40 -5.06
N PRO A 415 -41.26 23.25 -5.20
CA PRO A 415 -42.20 22.67 -4.23
C PRO A 415 -41.50 22.20 -2.95
N ALA A 416 -42.27 22.10 -1.86
CA ALA A 416 -41.76 21.63 -0.58
C ALA A 416 -41.22 20.20 -0.71
N ARG A 417 -40.04 19.95 -0.13
CA ARG A 417 -39.43 18.62 -0.10
C ARG A 417 -39.57 18.07 1.31
N THR A 418 -40.38 17.04 1.49
CA THR A 418 -40.49 16.34 2.77
C THR A 418 -39.34 15.34 2.88
N PHE A 419 -38.65 15.35 4.02
CA PHE A 419 -37.67 14.34 4.38
C PHE A 419 -38.23 13.45 5.48
N ASP A 420 -37.92 12.17 5.39
CA ASP A 420 -38.24 11.16 6.39
C ASP A 420 -37.03 10.89 7.29
N ALA A 421 -37.28 10.28 8.44
CA ALA A 421 -36.21 9.86 9.33
C ALA A 421 -35.54 8.58 8.78
N PRO A 422 -34.20 8.50 8.80
CA PRO A 422 -33.50 7.25 8.52
C PRO A 422 -33.82 6.18 9.56
N THR A 423 -33.29 4.97 9.39
CA THR A 423 -33.48 3.87 10.35
C THR A 423 -32.17 3.41 10.97
N ILE A 424 -32.23 2.69 12.09
CA ILE A 424 -31.12 1.87 12.56
C ILE A 424 -30.97 0.70 11.58
N GLY A 425 -29.81 0.54 10.95
CA GLY A 425 -29.59 -0.47 9.91
C GLY A 425 -29.92 -1.89 10.37
N ALA A 426 -30.56 -2.65 9.49
CA ALA A 426 -30.93 -4.05 9.73
C ALA A 426 -29.73 -5.00 9.74
N THR A 427 -28.64 -4.62 9.05
CA THR A 427 -27.39 -5.38 8.97
C THR A 427 -26.27 -4.59 9.63
N LEU A 428 -25.40 -5.29 10.37
CA LEU A 428 -24.27 -4.65 11.06
C LEU A 428 -23.10 -4.40 10.10
N MET A 429 -22.25 -3.43 10.41
CA MET A 429 -20.97 -3.17 9.76
C MET A 429 -19.85 -3.71 10.67
N ASN A 430 -19.34 -4.90 10.37
CA ASN A 430 -18.37 -5.62 11.21
C ASN A 430 -18.78 -5.72 12.70
N GLY A 431 -20.05 -6.05 12.96
CA GLY A 431 -20.61 -6.15 14.30
C GLY A 431 -21.14 -4.83 14.89
N TYR A 432 -20.92 -3.70 14.23
CA TYR A 432 -21.38 -2.39 14.68
C TYR A 432 -22.70 -1.95 14.03
N ARG A 433 -23.51 -1.18 14.77
CA ARG A 433 -24.75 -0.57 14.27
C ARG A 433 -24.45 0.56 13.30
N VAL A 434 -25.39 0.86 12.40
CA VAL A 434 -25.29 1.91 11.39
C VAL A 434 -26.58 2.72 11.31
N ALA A 435 -26.49 3.98 10.87
CA ALA A 435 -27.63 4.77 10.41
C ALA A 435 -27.87 4.50 8.93
N SER A 436 -29.05 4.01 8.56
CA SER A 436 -29.38 3.57 7.20
C SER A 436 -30.32 4.57 6.52
N PHE A 437 -29.88 5.07 5.36
CA PHE A 437 -30.59 6.04 4.53
C PHE A 437 -31.04 5.39 3.21
N ASN A 438 -32.30 5.56 2.85
CA ASN A 438 -32.92 4.93 1.68
C ASN A 438 -32.54 5.55 0.32
N GLY A 439 -31.91 6.73 0.32
CA GLY A 439 -31.52 7.47 -0.88
C GLY A 439 -32.64 8.17 -1.65
N VAL A 440 -33.86 8.19 -1.11
CA VAL A 440 -35.03 8.84 -1.72
C VAL A 440 -35.48 10.04 -0.89
N THR A 441 -35.85 9.79 0.36
CA THR A 441 -36.45 10.79 1.27
C THR A 441 -35.72 10.91 2.60
N ASP A 442 -34.84 9.98 2.95
CA ASP A 442 -34.21 10.02 4.27
C ASP A 442 -33.15 11.12 4.36
N ALA A 443 -33.23 11.93 5.42
CA ALA A 443 -32.20 12.89 5.75
C ALA A 443 -32.22 13.26 7.23
N MET A 444 -31.08 13.72 7.73
CA MET A 444 -30.98 14.41 9.02
C MET A 444 -30.23 15.72 8.86
N ALA A 445 -30.43 16.65 9.80
CA ALA A 445 -29.77 17.94 9.76
C ALA A 445 -29.41 18.47 11.16
N MET A 446 -28.43 19.38 11.18
CA MET A 446 -28.13 20.28 12.28
C MET A 446 -28.04 21.73 11.77
N THR A 447 -28.23 22.73 12.64
CA THR A 447 -28.22 24.14 12.24
C THR A 447 -27.16 24.96 12.98
N GLY A 448 -26.53 25.87 12.23
CA GLY A 448 -25.58 26.85 12.73
C GLY A 448 -26.20 28.23 13.04
N ASN A 449 -27.51 28.40 12.87
CA ASN A 449 -28.12 29.73 12.80
C ASN A 449 -28.18 30.48 14.16
N GLN A 450 -28.06 29.75 15.28
CA GLN A 450 -28.00 30.33 16.65
C GLN A 450 -26.77 29.83 17.44
N THR A 451 -26.39 28.57 17.24
CA THR A 451 -25.20 27.93 17.81
C THR A 451 -24.19 27.62 16.72
N ALA A 452 -22.91 27.44 17.04
CA ALA A 452 -21.94 26.93 16.07
C ALA A 452 -22.36 25.53 15.57
N THR A 453 -21.78 25.08 14.46
CA THR A 453 -21.66 23.67 14.06
C THR A 453 -20.21 23.23 14.25
N PRO A 454 -19.87 21.92 14.20
CA PRO A 454 -18.48 21.47 14.37
C PRO A 454 -17.47 22.13 13.43
N THR A 455 -17.91 22.59 12.27
CA THR A 455 -17.05 23.23 11.25
C THR A 455 -17.14 24.75 11.26
N SER A 456 -17.96 25.36 12.10
CA SER A 456 -18.13 26.83 12.12
C SER A 456 -16.83 27.55 12.46
N GLY A 457 -16.43 28.52 11.64
CA GLY A 457 -15.20 29.29 11.81
C GLY A 457 -13.93 28.58 11.35
N ALA A 458 -14.03 27.33 10.89
CA ALA A 458 -12.89 26.56 10.43
C ALA A 458 -12.22 27.22 9.21
N THR A 459 -10.91 27.43 9.30
CA THR A 459 -10.03 27.85 8.20
C THR A 459 -9.29 26.67 7.58
N ASN A 460 -9.27 25.53 8.27
CA ASN A 460 -8.83 24.23 7.78
C ASN A 460 -9.88 23.21 8.21
N LEU A 461 -10.07 22.14 7.45
CA LEU A 461 -11.15 21.20 7.69
C LEU A 461 -10.71 19.78 7.36
N THR A 462 -10.96 18.86 8.28
CA THR A 462 -10.93 17.43 8.01
C THR A 462 -12.26 16.81 8.45
N VAL A 463 -12.89 16.02 7.59
CA VAL A 463 -14.10 15.26 7.91
C VAL A 463 -13.90 13.81 7.49
N VAL A 464 -14.17 12.90 8.41
CA VAL A 464 -14.04 11.45 8.19
C VAL A 464 -15.41 10.82 8.26
N VAL A 465 -15.74 9.94 7.32
CA VAL A 465 -16.99 9.18 7.30
C VAL A 465 -16.68 7.72 7.02
N VAL A 466 -17.21 6.82 7.85
CA VAL A 466 -17.24 5.38 7.57
C VAL A 466 -18.62 5.01 7.06
N MET A 467 -18.69 4.46 5.85
CA MET A 467 -19.95 4.15 5.18
C MET A 467 -19.90 2.88 4.33
N ARG A 468 -21.06 2.35 3.94
CA ARG A 468 -21.20 1.41 2.82
C ARG A 468 -22.39 1.80 1.95
N SER A 469 -22.35 1.46 0.67
CA SER A 469 -23.46 1.65 -0.27
C SER A 469 -23.62 0.43 -1.17
N ASP A 470 -24.86 0.16 -1.61
CA ASP A 470 -25.20 -0.84 -2.62
C ASP A 470 -25.86 -0.20 -3.87
N ALA A 471 -25.92 1.14 -3.94
CA ALA A 471 -26.58 1.85 -5.02
C ALA A 471 -25.85 3.14 -5.39
N VAL A 472 -25.78 3.41 -6.70
CA VAL A 472 -25.14 4.61 -7.26
C VAL A 472 -25.81 5.89 -6.75
N GLY A 473 -25.01 6.96 -6.67
CA GLY A 473 -25.53 8.31 -6.46
C GLY A 473 -26.14 8.90 -7.73
N VAL A 474 -26.16 10.23 -7.82
CA VAL A 474 -26.72 10.95 -8.98
C VAL A 474 -25.71 11.94 -9.57
N GLY A 475 -25.93 12.30 -10.83
CA GLY A 475 -25.12 13.22 -11.64
C GLY A 475 -23.63 12.88 -11.80
N GLY A 476 -22.91 13.77 -12.50
CA GLY A 476 -21.57 13.53 -13.02
C GLY A 476 -20.50 14.48 -12.49
N TYR A 477 -19.27 14.36 -13.00
CA TYR A 477 -18.10 15.08 -12.47
C TYR A 477 -18.20 16.62 -12.54
N ALA A 478 -18.92 17.14 -13.54
CA ALA A 478 -19.13 18.56 -13.80
C ALA A 478 -20.47 19.09 -13.26
N SER A 479 -21.30 18.24 -12.65
CA SER A 479 -22.57 18.66 -12.07
C SER A 479 -22.34 19.62 -10.89
N ASP A 480 -23.24 20.60 -10.69
CA ASP A 480 -23.24 21.39 -9.45
C ASP A 480 -23.38 20.42 -8.28
N TRP A 481 -22.32 20.32 -7.48
CA TRP A 481 -22.23 19.33 -6.41
C TRP A 481 -23.43 19.41 -5.45
N ARG A 482 -23.93 20.62 -5.17
CA ARG A 482 -25.04 20.82 -4.21
C ARG A 482 -26.39 20.33 -4.70
N ALA A 483 -26.56 20.19 -6.02
CA ALA A 483 -27.86 19.92 -6.64
C ALA A 483 -27.87 18.69 -7.56
N GLY A 484 -26.70 18.26 -8.02
CA GLY A 484 -26.53 17.19 -8.99
C GLY A 484 -25.66 16.05 -8.49
N THR A 485 -25.43 15.92 -7.18
CA THR A 485 -24.76 14.75 -6.58
C THR A 485 -25.52 14.28 -5.36
N ALA A 486 -25.43 13.01 -4.95
CA ALA A 486 -26.12 12.48 -3.78
C ALA A 486 -25.31 12.78 -2.51
N GLY A 487 -25.78 13.70 -1.66
CA GLY A 487 -25.00 14.16 -0.50
C GLY A 487 -24.90 13.12 0.60
N ILE A 488 -23.69 12.90 1.13
CA ILE A 488 -23.45 12.04 2.30
C ILE A 488 -23.46 12.91 3.56
N VAL A 489 -22.60 13.93 3.60
CA VAL A 489 -22.57 14.92 4.69
C VAL A 489 -22.01 16.24 4.19
N GLY A 490 -22.57 17.37 4.61
CA GLY A 490 -22.00 18.66 4.23
C GLY A 490 -22.83 19.88 4.62
N GLN A 491 -22.19 21.04 4.57
CA GLN A 491 -22.85 22.34 4.62
C GLN A 491 -23.11 22.78 3.19
N VAL A 492 -24.33 22.62 2.72
CA VAL A 492 -24.68 22.77 1.30
C VAL A 492 -25.44 24.08 0.98
N PHE A 493 -25.65 24.90 2.02
CA PHE A 493 -26.38 26.17 1.99
C PHE A 493 -25.45 27.35 2.36
N ASP A 494 -25.79 28.57 1.95
CA ASP A 494 -25.02 29.82 2.16
C ASP A 494 -23.66 29.92 1.45
N ASN A 495 -22.89 30.96 1.78
CA ASN A 495 -21.51 31.16 1.32
C ASN A 495 -20.54 30.23 2.07
N ASN A 496 -19.45 29.84 1.42
CA ASN A 496 -18.38 29.01 2.00
C ASN A 496 -18.88 27.61 2.43
N TRP A 497 -19.57 26.95 1.51
CA TRP A 497 -20.10 25.59 1.66
C TRP A 497 -19.02 24.51 1.43
N TRP A 498 -19.28 23.31 1.93
CA TRP A 498 -18.41 22.13 1.79
C TRP A 498 -19.24 20.84 1.87
N GLY A 499 -18.69 19.73 1.42
CA GLY A 499 -19.29 18.44 1.71
C GLY A 499 -18.65 17.26 1.01
N ILE A 500 -19.18 16.09 1.36
CA ILE A 500 -18.87 14.78 0.77
C ILE A 500 -20.14 14.27 0.10
N ALA A 501 -20.05 13.88 -1.16
CA ALA A 501 -21.18 13.35 -1.92
C ALA A 501 -20.77 12.19 -2.81
N PHE A 502 -21.79 11.58 -3.39
CA PHE A 502 -21.72 10.35 -4.14
C PHE A 502 -22.35 10.53 -5.53
N ASN A 503 -21.66 10.13 -6.58
CA ASN A 503 -22.11 10.37 -7.96
C ASN A 503 -22.69 9.12 -8.66
N ALA A 504 -23.23 9.32 -9.86
CA ALA A 504 -23.82 8.25 -10.67
C ALA A 504 -22.83 7.16 -11.13
N TYR A 505 -21.52 7.43 -11.00
CA TYR A 505 -20.45 6.47 -11.31
C TYR A 505 -19.97 5.69 -10.09
N GLY A 506 -20.66 5.84 -8.94
CA GLY A 506 -20.29 5.18 -7.69
C GLY A 506 -19.03 5.73 -7.05
N ARG A 507 -18.73 7.03 -7.24
CA ARG A 507 -17.57 7.69 -6.64
C ARG A 507 -18.00 8.59 -5.49
N ALA A 508 -17.25 8.55 -4.40
CA ALA A 508 -17.31 9.59 -3.38
C ALA A 508 -16.41 10.78 -3.78
N GLY A 509 -16.84 11.99 -3.49
CA GLY A 509 -16.11 13.20 -3.80
C GLY A 509 -16.27 14.24 -2.70
N ALA A 510 -15.17 14.93 -2.42
CA ALA A 510 -15.13 16.07 -1.53
C ALA A 510 -15.23 17.36 -2.32
N CYS A 511 -15.95 18.34 -1.79
CA CYS A 511 -16.01 19.67 -2.39
C CYS A 511 -15.83 20.78 -1.38
N ILE A 512 -15.40 21.94 -1.89
CA ILE A 512 -15.52 23.22 -1.22
C ILE A 512 -15.96 24.27 -2.24
N GLY A 513 -16.73 25.27 -1.81
CA GLY A 513 -17.18 26.31 -2.72
C GLY A 513 -17.66 27.59 -2.04
N GLY A 514 -17.93 28.60 -2.87
CA GLY A 514 -18.48 29.89 -2.47
C GLY A 514 -19.14 30.58 -3.67
N GLY A 515 -20.38 31.04 -3.51
CA GLY A 515 -21.17 31.54 -4.64
C GLY A 515 -21.37 30.47 -5.72
N SER A 516 -20.97 30.78 -6.96
CA SER A 516 -21.00 29.88 -8.12
C SER A 516 -19.67 29.14 -8.38
N SER A 517 -18.60 29.46 -7.64
CA SER A 517 -17.28 28.85 -7.80
C SER A 517 -17.09 27.70 -6.81
N PHE A 518 -16.50 26.59 -7.27
CA PHE A 518 -16.25 25.41 -6.45
C PHE A 518 -15.07 24.58 -6.93
N LEU A 519 -14.48 23.86 -6.00
CA LEU A 519 -13.40 22.90 -6.20
C LEU A 519 -13.85 21.54 -5.66
N ASN A 520 -13.76 20.50 -6.49
CA ASN A 520 -14.17 19.14 -6.13
C ASN A 520 -13.11 18.09 -6.44
N ALA A 521 -12.65 17.34 -5.44
CA ALA A 521 -11.81 16.17 -5.64
C ALA A 521 -12.68 14.92 -5.59
N TRP A 522 -12.76 14.19 -6.70
CA TRP A 522 -13.42 12.88 -6.74
C TRP A 522 -12.41 11.80 -6.41
N GLY A 523 -12.78 10.85 -5.54
CA GLY A 523 -11.94 9.72 -5.18
C GLY A 523 -11.50 8.89 -6.38
N ALA A 524 -10.47 8.06 -6.18
CA ALA A 524 -9.95 7.15 -7.19
C ALA A 524 -11.05 6.28 -7.81
N PRO A 525 -10.86 5.73 -9.02
CA PRO A 525 -11.91 4.99 -9.70
C PRO A 525 -12.22 3.59 -9.12
N ARG A 526 -12.65 3.53 -7.86
CA ARG A 526 -13.28 2.40 -7.17
C ARG A 526 -14.80 2.57 -7.07
N ASN A 527 -15.57 1.57 -7.50
CA ASN A 527 -17.04 1.65 -7.43
C ASN A 527 -17.45 1.30 -5.99
N LEU A 528 -17.95 2.28 -5.23
CA LEU A 528 -18.30 2.07 -3.82
C LEU A 528 -19.71 1.48 -3.62
N ASN A 529 -20.34 1.00 -4.70
CA ASN A 529 -21.64 0.32 -4.69
C ASN A 529 -21.48 -1.19 -4.65
N ASP A 530 -20.63 -1.64 -3.74
CA ASP A 530 -20.24 -3.03 -3.61
C ASP A 530 -20.77 -3.66 -2.32
N GLY A 531 -21.51 -2.89 -1.51
CA GLY A 531 -22.03 -3.30 -0.21
C GLY A 531 -20.94 -3.43 0.87
N GLU A 532 -19.69 -3.11 0.56
CA GLU A 532 -18.57 -3.23 1.49
C GLU A 532 -18.33 -1.89 2.25
N PRO A 533 -17.75 -1.95 3.46
CA PRO A 533 -17.39 -0.75 4.21
C PRO A 533 -16.24 0.03 3.54
N HIS A 534 -16.32 1.35 3.62
CA HIS A 534 -15.36 2.30 3.11
C HIS A 534 -15.09 3.41 4.10
N VAL A 535 -13.85 3.90 4.12
CA VAL A 535 -13.43 5.06 4.90
C VAL A 535 -13.15 6.23 3.97
N LEU A 536 -13.89 7.30 4.17
CA LEU A 536 -13.80 8.55 3.41
C LEU A 536 -13.15 9.61 4.28
N ILE A 537 -12.07 10.24 3.81
CA ILE A 537 -11.42 11.36 4.51
C ILE A 537 -11.35 12.57 3.57
N TYR A 538 -12.15 13.58 3.88
CA TYR A 538 -12.09 14.90 3.25
C TYR A 538 -11.08 15.75 4.00
N VAL A 539 -10.13 16.35 3.28
CA VAL A 539 -9.22 17.36 3.83
C VAL A 539 -9.21 18.61 2.96
N TRP A 540 -9.27 19.77 3.61
CA TRP A 540 -9.04 21.07 3.01
C TRP A 540 -8.18 21.95 3.92
N GLN A 541 -7.23 22.64 3.32
CA GLN A 541 -6.41 23.66 3.98
C GLN A 541 -6.67 25.02 3.32
N ASN A 542 -6.69 26.09 4.11
CA ASN A 542 -6.93 27.46 3.64
C ASN A 542 -6.11 27.79 2.39
N GLY A 543 -6.79 28.20 1.30
CA GLY A 543 -6.13 28.62 0.05
C GLY A 543 -5.38 27.50 -0.68
N SER A 544 -5.60 26.25 -0.31
CA SER A 544 -4.89 25.07 -0.82
C SER A 544 -5.88 24.06 -1.43
N ASN A 545 -5.36 22.86 -1.70
CA ASN A 545 -6.07 21.77 -2.36
C ASN A 545 -7.25 21.25 -1.52
N VAL A 546 -8.25 20.70 -2.23
CA VAL A 546 -9.20 19.75 -1.64
C VAL A 546 -8.68 18.35 -1.91
N THR A 547 -8.67 17.53 -0.86
CA THR A 547 -8.31 16.12 -0.92
C THR A 547 -9.52 15.27 -0.56
N MET A 548 -9.75 14.24 -1.38
CA MET A 548 -10.65 13.14 -1.06
C MET A 548 -9.80 11.87 -0.97
N ASN A 549 -9.68 11.31 0.22
CA ASN A 549 -9.04 10.03 0.44
C ASN A 549 -10.13 8.96 0.63
N VAL A 550 -10.08 7.90 -0.18
CA VAL A 550 -10.99 6.76 -0.11
C VAL A 550 -10.15 5.52 0.13
N ASP A 551 -10.30 4.90 1.30
CA ASP A 551 -9.59 3.67 1.69
C ASP A 551 -8.06 3.76 1.54
N GLY A 552 -7.49 4.96 1.73
CA GLY A 552 -6.05 5.26 1.61
C GLY A 552 -5.65 5.85 0.26
N TRP A 553 -6.54 5.82 -0.74
CA TRP A 553 -6.29 6.41 -2.05
C TRP A 553 -6.67 7.88 -2.09
N ARG A 554 -5.66 8.74 -2.08
CA ARG A 554 -5.82 10.20 -2.12
C ARG A 554 -6.01 10.71 -3.55
N SER A 555 -7.10 11.42 -3.76
CA SER A 555 -7.32 12.27 -4.92
C SER A 555 -7.23 13.73 -4.49
N VAL A 556 -6.48 14.53 -5.25
CA VAL A 556 -6.20 15.92 -4.92
C VAL A 556 -6.58 16.77 -6.11
N LYS A 557 -7.35 17.83 -5.87
CA LYS A 557 -7.62 18.85 -6.89
C LYS A 557 -7.09 20.20 -6.42
N TYR A 558 -6.39 20.88 -7.33
CA TYR A 558 -5.91 22.24 -7.17
C TYR A 558 -6.48 23.13 -8.26
N ASP A 559 -6.91 24.33 -7.90
CA ASP A 559 -7.26 25.37 -8.86
C ASP A 559 -6.64 26.69 -8.42
N THR A 560 -5.73 27.23 -9.26
CA THR A 560 -5.06 28.50 -9.01
C THR A 560 -5.95 29.71 -9.26
N ALA A 561 -7.06 29.55 -9.98
CA ALA A 561 -7.96 30.64 -10.36
C ALA A 561 -8.92 31.05 -9.23
N TYR A 562 -9.19 30.14 -8.27
CA TYR A 562 -10.18 30.36 -7.21
C TYR A 562 -9.67 29.85 -5.85
N ALA A 563 -8.82 30.65 -5.20
CA ALA A 563 -8.36 30.35 -3.84
C ALA A 563 -9.51 30.53 -2.83
N HIS A 564 -10.09 29.42 -2.38
CA HIS A 564 -11.07 29.42 -1.30
C HIS A 564 -10.35 29.70 0.03
N THR A 565 -10.43 30.95 0.53
CA THR A 565 -9.68 31.41 1.71
C THR A 565 -10.53 31.80 2.91
N ALA A 566 -11.85 31.92 2.71
CA ALA A 566 -12.77 32.35 3.74
C ALA A 566 -13.12 31.20 4.71
N ALA A 567 -13.26 31.56 5.99
CA ALA A 567 -13.69 30.65 7.04
C ALA A 567 -15.09 30.09 6.77
N ARG A 568 -15.34 28.86 7.24
CA ARG A 568 -16.66 28.23 7.13
C ARG A 568 -17.71 29.01 7.91
N VAL A 569 -18.82 29.31 7.26
CA VAL A 569 -19.91 30.10 7.84
C VAL A 569 -20.72 29.25 8.83
N LYS A 570 -21.32 29.92 9.81
CA LYS A 570 -22.30 29.32 10.70
C LYS A 570 -23.60 29.03 9.92
N THR A 571 -23.67 27.86 9.31
CA THR A 571 -24.82 27.42 8.53
C THR A 571 -25.22 25.97 8.85
N ARG A 572 -26.32 25.52 8.25
CA ARG A 572 -26.89 24.19 8.40
C ARG A 572 -26.05 23.12 7.70
N CYS A 573 -26.00 21.94 8.30
CA CYS A 573 -25.32 20.76 7.78
C CYS A 573 -26.33 19.62 7.62
N MET A 574 -26.34 19.01 6.43
CA MET A 574 -27.19 17.88 6.08
C MET A 574 -26.40 16.57 6.20
N LEU A 575 -27.09 15.48 6.50
CA LEU A 575 -26.59 14.10 6.58
C LEU A 575 -27.54 13.17 5.80
N GLY A 576 -26.96 12.27 5.00
CA GLY A 576 -27.68 11.37 4.09
C GLY A 576 -28.30 12.07 2.86
N ALA A 577 -28.11 13.39 2.75
CA ALA A 577 -28.65 14.18 1.67
C ALA A 577 -27.83 15.45 1.43
N THR A 578 -27.98 16.02 0.23
CA THR A 578 -27.96 17.48 0.08
C THR A 578 -29.36 18.02 0.36
N GLU A 579 -29.57 19.33 0.29
CA GLU A 579 -30.93 19.88 0.37
C GLU A 579 -31.81 19.46 -0.83
N LYS A 580 -31.23 18.95 -1.93
CA LYS A 580 -31.94 18.62 -3.19
C LYS A 580 -31.94 17.14 -3.59
N THR A 581 -30.99 16.35 -3.08
CA THR A 581 -30.79 14.94 -3.44
C THR A 581 -30.50 14.12 -2.19
N CYS A 582 -30.86 12.83 -2.16
CA CYS A 582 -30.53 11.91 -1.06
C CYS A 582 -29.52 10.86 -1.54
N ALA A 583 -28.75 10.31 -0.61
CA ALA A 583 -27.82 9.21 -0.85
C ALA A 583 -28.35 7.93 -0.18
N ARG A 584 -28.32 6.82 -0.92
CA ARG A 584 -28.57 5.50 -0.32
C ARG A 584 -27.28 5.03 0.31
N VAL A 585 -27.22 5.04 1.65
CA VAL A 585 -25.97 4.82 2.37
C VAL A 585 -26.25 4.35 3.79
N ASP A 586 -25.43 3.42 4.27
CA ASP A 586 -25.31 3.11 5.69
C ASP A 586 -24.08 3.83 6.25
N ILE A 587 -24.24 4.63 7.30
CA ILE A 587 -23.17 5.40 7.94
C ILE A 587 -22.93 4.86 9.35
N ALA A 588 -21.70 4.46 9.64
CA ALA A 588 -21.31 3.90 10.94
C ALA A 588 -20.70 4.95 11.87
N GLU A 589 -19.77 5.77 11.36
CA GLU A 589 -19.03 6.72 12.18
C GLU A 589 -18.66 7.99 11.40
N ILE A 590 -18.69 9.14 12.08
CA ILE A 590 -18.35 10.46 11.52
C ILE A 590 -17.44 11.21 12.50
N HIS A 591 -16.34 11.79 12.00
CA HIS A 591 -15.47 12.69 12.76
C HIS A 591 -15.35 14.04 12.07
N HIS A 592 -15.38 15.12 12.85
CA HIS A 592 -15.05 16.47 12.36
C HIS A 592 -13.81 17.03 13.05
N TYR A 593 -13.01 17.78 12.30
CA TYR A 593 -11.84 18.50 12.77
C TYR A 593 -11.74 19.88 12.13
N GLN A 594 -11.25 20.86 12.87
CA GLN A 594 -10.94 22.21 12.35
C GLN A 594 -9.47 22.36 11.95
N THR A 595 -8.79 21.24 11.70
CA THR A 595 -7.40 21.15 11.26
C THR A 595 -7.33 20.37 9.96
N ALA A 596 -6.34 20.68 9.11
CA ALA A 596 -6.04 19.88 7.94
C ALA A 596 -5.07 18.76 8.35
N PHE A 597 -5.45 17.51 8.07
CA PHE A 597 -4.61 16.36 8.40
C PHE A 597 -3.45 16.20 7.42
N THR A 598 -2.28 15.85 7.94
CA THR A 598 -1.17 15.37 7.12
C THR A 598 -1.49 14.00 6.51
N PRO A 599 -0.79 13.56 5.45
CA PRO A 599 -0.96 12.21 4.91
C PRO A 599 -0.82 11.11 5.98
N GLU A 600 0.14 11.24 6.89
CA GLU A 600 0.41 10.24 7.93
C GLU A 600 -0.74 10.18 8.95
N GLN A 601 -1.34 11.32 9.28
CA GLN A 601 -2.53 11.37 10.15
C GLN A 601 -3.76 10.76 9.48
N GLN A 602 -3.92 10.96 8.17
CA GLN A 602 -4.98 10.30 7.40
C GLN A 602 -4.78 8.78 7.36
N ASP A 603 -3.54 8.31 7.17
CA ASP A 603 -3.23 6.88 7.15
C ASP A 603 -3.46 6.23 8.52
N ALA A 604 -2.99 6.87 9.59
CA ALA A 604 -3.16 6.37 10.95
C ALA A 604 -4.64 6.23 11.35
N LEU A 605 -5.44 7.28 11.18
CA LEU A 605 -6.87 7.25 11.54
C LEU A 605 -7.66 6.36 10.56
N GLY A 606 -7.37 6.47 9.26
CA GLY A 606 -8.02 5.69 8.22
C GLY A 606 -7.82 4.19 8.41
N LEU A 607 -6.60 3.75 8.69
CA LEU A 607 -6.28 2.35 8.98
C LEU A 607 -6.99 1.86 10.26
N ALA A 608 -7.03 2.67 11.32
CA ALA A 608 -7.71 2.31 12.55
C ALA A 608 -9.22 2.08 12.33
N LEU A 609 -9.87 2.98 11.61
CA LEU A 609 -11.29 2.86 11.27
C LEU A 609 -11.55 1.71 10.30
N ALA A 610 -10.67 1.52 9.30
CA ALA A 610 -10.80 0.42 8.36
C ALA A 610 -10.72 -0.95 9.07
N ARG A 611 -9.78 -1.11 10.01
CA ARG A 611 -9.70 -2.31 10.85
C ARG A 611 -10.93 -2.49 11.75
N LYS A 612 -11.42 -1.40 12.37
CA LYS A 612 -12.61 -1.44 13.22
C LYS A 612 -13.86 -1.89 12.46
N TYR A 613 -14.07 -1.36 11.25
CA TYR A 613 -15.30 -1.56 10.49
C TYR A 613 -15.19 -2.59 9.36
N GLY A 614 -14.04 -3.23 9.19
CA GLY A 614 -13.81 -4.21 8.11
C GLY A 614 -13.80 -3.58 6.72
N ALA A 615 -13.33 -2.33 6.60
CA ALA A 615 -13.10 -1.68 5.32
C ALA A 615 -11.73 -2.09 4.75
N GLU A 616 -11.51 -1.79 3.47
CA GLU A 616 -10.23 -2.05 2.81
C GLU A 616 -9.08 -1.32 3.51
N THR A 617 -8.01 -2.05 3.82
CA THR A 617 -6.81 -1.50 4.48
C THR A 617 -5.67 -1.26 3.51
N TYR A 618 -5.71 -1.81 2.30
CA TYR A 618 -4.57 -1.78 1.38
C TYR A 618 -4.07 -0.38 1.08
N GLY A 619 -4.93 0.59 0.75
CA GLY A 619 -4.44 1.93 0.39
C GLY A 619 -3.71 2.63 1.54
N TYR A 620 -4.05 2.32 2.79
CA TYR A 620 -3.35 2.81 3.98
C TYR A 620 -2.07 2.01 4.28
N LEU A 621 -1.91 0.83 3.68
CA LEU A 621 -0.74 -0.02 3.84
C LEU A 621 0.15 -0.01 2.58
N ASP A 622 -0.28 0.60 1.47
CA ASP A 622 0.45 0.83 0.21
C ASP A 622 1.45 1.98 0.37
N HIS A 623 2.08 2.06 1.54
CA HIS A 623 3.10 3.03 1.84
C HIS A 623 4.34 2.37 2.44
N PRO A 624 5.51 2.98 2.22
CA PRO A 624 6.83 2.53 2.63
C PRO A 624 7.11 2.37 4.16
N GLY A 625 6.20 1.85 4.95
CA GLY A 625 6.43 1.56 6.37
C GLY A 625 5.32 0.77 7.04
N ALA A 626 4.32 0.37 6.26
CA ALA A 626 3.24 -0.46 6.73
C ALA A 626 3.70 -1.91 6.87
N VAL A 627 3.65 -2.42 8.09
CA VAL A 627 3.80 -3.86 8.36
C VAL A 627 2.46 -4.51 8.02
N ALA A 628 2.43 -5.28 6.94
CA ALA A 628 1.28 -6.10 6.58
C ALA A 628 1.74 -7.55 6.38
N PRO A 629 0.89 -8.53 6.72
CA PRO A 629 1.20 -9.91 6.43
C PRO A 629 1.25 -10.12 4.91
N VAL A 630 2.20 -10.94 4.48
CA VAL A 630 2.30 -11.44 3.10
C VAL A 630 1.03 -12.17 2.68
N LEU A 631 0.33 -12.75 3.66
CA LEU A 631 -0.93 -13.49 3.50
C LEU A 631 -1.90 -13.06 4.61
N ALA A 632 -2.86 -12.17 4.31
CA ALA A 632 -3.82 -11.64 5.30
C ALA A 632 -5.09 -12.49 5.49
N SER A 633 -5.18 -13.65 4.85
CA SER A 633 -6.36 -14.51 4.97
C SER A 633 -6.56 -14.99 6.39
N ARG A 634 -7.80 -15.00 6.87
CA ARG A 634 -8.12 -15.47 8.23
C ARG A 634 -7.91 -16.98 8.39
N GLU A 635 -8.02 -17.72 7.29
CA GLU A 635 -7.83 -19.17 7.29
C GLU A 635 -7.01 -19.58 6.06
N VAL A 636 -6.02 -20.44 6.29
CA VAL A 636 -5.15 -21.03 5.28
C VAL A 636 -5.24 -22.55 5.41
N GLN A 637 -5.81 -23.20 4.41
CA GLN A 637 -5.93 -24.65 4.34
C GLN A 637 -5.01 -25.18 3.24
N ILE A 638 -4.12 -26.12 3.59
CA ILE A 638 -3.25 -26.81 2.64
C ILE A 638 -3.70 -28.27 2.53
N ASP A 639 -4.30 -28.64 1.41
CA ASP A 639 -4.82 -30.00 1.20
C ASP A 639 -3.67 -31.00 0.95
N ALA A 640 -3.98 -32.29 1.12
CA ALA A 640 -3.00 -33.36 0.95
C ALA A 640 -2.35 -33.34 -0.45
N GLY A 641 -1.02 -33.41 -0.48
CA GLY A 641 -0.23 -33.36 -1.72
C GLY A 641 -0.01 -31.96 -2.30
N ALA A 642 -0.55 -30.91 -1.68
CA ALA A 642 -0.28 -29.53 -2.03
C ALA A 642 0.81 -28.91 -1.12
N THR A 643 1.42 -27.83 -1.61
CA THR A 643 2.52 -27.15 -0.92
C THR A 643 2.26 -25.65 -0.79
N LEU A 644 2.47 -25.11 0.42
CA LEU A 644 2.71 -23.69 0.63
C LEU A 644 4.22 -23.47 0.79
N GLN A 645 4.81 -22.67 -0.08
CA GLN A 645 6.18 -22.20 0.06
C GLN A 645 6.17 -20.86 0.81
N THR A 646 6.80 -20.79 1.98
CA THR A 646 6.87 -19.58 2.82
C THR A 646 7.78 -18.53 2.20
N ALA A 647 7.58 -17.26 2.58
CA ALA A 647 8.48 -16.17 2.21
C ALA A 647 9.90 -16.37 2.74
N THR A 648 10.87 -15.70 2.11
CA THR A 648 12.26 -15.64 2.55
C THR A 648 12.33 -15.08 3.98
N GLY A 649 12.92 -15.85 4.92
CA GLY A 649 12.94 -15.51 6.35
C GLY A 649 11.74 -16.04 7.17
N GLY A 650 10.81 -16.73 6.50
CA GLY A 650 9.64 -17.36 7.08
C GLY A 650 8.35 -16.57 6.94
N THR A 651 7.24 -17.20 7.29
CA THR A 651 5.90 -16.59 7.30
C THR A 651 5.34 -16.66 8.71
N ARG A 652 4.82 -15.53 9.20
CA ARG A 652 4.22 -15.45 10.53
C ARG A 652 2.70 -15.63 10.44
N ILE A 653 2.14 -16.41 11.36
CA ILE A 653 0.70 -16.54 11.58
C ILE A 653 0.29 -15.40 12.50
N GLU A 654 -0.52 -14.49 11.97
CA GLU A 654 -0.97 -13.29 12.69
C GLU A 654 -2.13 -13.58 13.66
N PRO A 655 -2.38 -12.70 14.66
CA PRO A 655 -3.54 -12.82 15.53
C PRO A 655 -4.86 -12.98 14.75
N GLY A 656 -5.64 -14.01 15.08
CA GLY A 656 -6.90 -14.32 14.39
C GLY A 656 -6.76 -15.02 13.03
N GLN A 657 -5.54 -15.39 12.64
CA GLN A 657 -5.26 -16.24 11.49
C GLN A 657 -5.10 -17.71 11.93
N ARG A 658 -5.61 -18.64 11.12
CA ARG A 658 -5.49 -20.08 11.34
C ARG A 658 -4.90 -20.81 10.14
N PHE A 659 -3.90 -21.65 10.38
CA PHE A 659 -3.35 -22.60 9.40
C PHE A 659 -3.82 -24.03 9.70
N THR A 660 -4.30 -24.74 8.68
CA THR A 660 -4.83 -26.10 8.80
C THR A 660 -4.48 -26.95 7.56
N GLY A 661 -4.73 -28.26 7.65
CA GLY A 661 -4.75 -29.15 6.50
C GLY A 661 -3.91 -30.41 6.66
N ALA A 662 -3.51 -30.98 5.53
CA ALA A 662 -2.79 -32.25 5.41
C ALA A 662 -1.67 -32.23 4.35
N GLY A 663 -1.33 -31.04 3.82
CA GLY A 663 -0.24 -30.86 2.87
C GLY A 663 1.07 -30.45 3.54
N THR A 664 1.92 -29.77 2.78
CA THR A 664 3.27 -29.36 3.20
C THR A 664 3.42 -27.85 3.25
N VAL A 665 4.06 -27.34 4.31
CA VAL A 665 4.57 -25.97 4.41
C VAL A 665 6.10 -26.02 4.29
N ALA A 666 6.60 -25.63 3.12
CA ALA A 666 8.03 -25.61 2.84
C ALA A 666 8.64 -24.27 3.30
N GLY A 667 9.67 -24.34 4.15
CA GLY A 667 10.30 -23.19 4.80
C GLY A 667 9.93 -23.00 6.28
N THR A 668 9.95 -21.75 6.78
CA THR A 668 9.76 -21.47 8.22
C THR A 668 8.39 -20.86 8.48
N LEU A 669 7.61 -21.47 9.37
CA LEU A 669 6.34 -20.93 9.86
C LEU A 669 6.51 -20.47 11.32
N LYS A 670 6.09 -19.25 11.62
CA LYS A 670 6.15 -18.66 12.96
C LYS A 670 4.74 -18.47 13.51
N VAL A 671 4.36 -19.20 14.54
CA VAL A 671 3.07 -19.06 15.22
C VAL A 671 3.15 -17.88 16.17
N GLY A 672 2.63 -16.73 15.74
CA GLY A 672 2.60 -15.51 16.54
C GLY A 672 1.64 -15.60 17.73
N ALA A 673 1.72 -14.64 18.65
CA ALA A 673 0.73 -14.48 19.71
C ALA A 673 -0.71 -14.47 19.15
N ASP A 674 -1.60 -15.31 19.67
CA ASP A 674 -2.98 -15.50 19.19
C ASP A 674 -3.13 -15.94 17.72
N GLY A 675 -2.03 -16.30 17.07
CA GLY A 675 -2.03 -17.02 15.80
C GLY A 675 -2.24 -18.51 16.03
N GLU A 676 -3.02 -19.16 15.17
CA GLU A 676 -3.39 -20.56 15.33
C GLU A 676 -2.79 -21.46 14.24
N ILE A 677 -2.20 -22.57 14.65
CA ILE A 677 -1.92 -23.73 13.77
C ILE A 677 -2.74 -24.91 14.27
N ALA A 678 -3.42 -25.64 13.39
CA ALA A 678 -4.27 -26.76 13.78
C ALA A 678 -3.78 -28.09 13.22
N THR A 679 -3.90 -29.15 14.02
CA THR A 679 -3.82 -30.53 13.52
C THR A 679 -5.06 -30.87 12.69
N SER A 680 -5.05 -32.03 12.04
CA SER A 680 -6.24 -32.59 11.38
C SER A 680 -6.59 -33.97 11.92
N THR A 681 -7.76 -34.49 11.58
CA THR A 681 -8.19 -35.85 11.96
C THR A 681 -7.70 -36.93 11.00
N ASP A 682 -7.31 -36.56 9.79
CA ASP A 682 -7.19 -37.49 8.67
C ASP A 682 -5.71 -37.69 8.24
N ALA A 683 -4.91 -36.62 8.23
CA ALA A 683 -3.50 -36.66 7.88
C ALA A 683 -2.73 -35.43 8.44
N ALA A 684 -1.43 -35.59 8.65
CA ALA A 684 -0.59 -34.56 9.25
C ALA A 684 -0.37 -33.37 8.30
N LEU A 685 -0.54 -32.14 8.80
CA LEU A 685 0.10 -30.98 8.19
C LEU A 685 1.60 -31.08 8.45
N THR A 686 2.40 -31.08 7.39
CA THR A 686 3.86 -31.17 7.47
C THR A 686 4.47 -29.78 7.34
N VAL A 687 5.45 -29.42 8.18
CA VAL A 687 6.12 -28.11 8.18
C VAL A 687 7.62 -28.29 8.26
N ASP A 688 8.41 -27.63 7.40
CA ASP A 688 9.87 -27.76 7.44
C ASP A 688 10.46 -27.22 8.74
N ASN A 689 10.16 -25.97 9.10
CA ASN A 689 10.60 -25.39 10.38
C ASN A 689 9.44 -24.68 11.05
N LEU A 690 9.25 -24.94 12.35
CA LEU A 690 8.17 -24.35 13.13
C LEU A 690 8.73 -23.59 14.33
N THR A 691 8.33 -22.34 14.48
CA THR A 691 8.69 -21.51 15.64
C THR A 691 7.42 -21.03 16.33
N PHE A 692 7.33 -21.15 17.64
CA PHE A 692 6.29 -20.50 18.43
C PHE A 692 6.81 -19.21 19.04
N GLU A 693 5.98 -18.17 19.03
CA GLU A 693 6.13 -17.00 19.87
C GLU A 693 5.25 -17.16 21.12
N ALA A 694 5.52 -16.38 22.17
CA ALA A 694 4.71 -16.41 23.38
C ALA A 694 3.25 -16.03 23.05
N GLY A 695 2.30 -16.85 23.50
CA GLY A 695 0.88 -16.74 23.19
C GLY A 695 0.44 -17.48 21.92
N GLY A 696 1.36 -18.11 21.18
CA GLY A 696 1.01 -18.91 20.00
C GLY A 696 0.15 -20.12 20.35
N VAL A 697 -0.80 -20.46 19.47
CA VAL A 697 -1.82 -21.48 19.73
C VAL A 697 -1.67 -22.66 18.78
N CYS A 698 -1.54 -23.86 19.34
CA CYS A 698 -1.71 -25.11 18.63
C CYS A 698 -3.09 -25.69 18.93
N ARG A 699 -3.98 -25.70 17.94
CA ARG A 699 -5.31 -26.30 18.06
C ARG A 699 -5.24 -27.79 17.74
N TRP A 700 -5.49 -28.62 18.73
CA TRP A 700 -5.53 -30.06 18.58
C TRP A 700 -6.93 -30.50 18.16
N ALA A 701 -7.11 -30.75 16.86
CA ALA A 701 -8.32 -31.31 16.28
C ALA A 701 -8.46 -32.80 16.62
N TYR A 702 -9.65 -33.17 17.10
CA TYR A 702 -9.92 -34.52 17.59
C TYR A 702 -11.24 -35.06 17.03
N GLY A 703 -11.18 -36.20 16.33
CA GLY A 703 -12.36 -36.84 15.74
C GLY A 703 -13.22 -37.58 16.77
N ALA A 704 -14.50 -37.79 16.46
CA ALA A 704 -15.47 -38.48 17.34
C ALA A 704 -15.05 -39.92 17.72
N GLY A 705 -14.21 -40.56 16.91
CA GLY A 705 -13.67 -41.92 17.14
C GLY A 705 -12.26 -41.96 17.72
N GLY A 706 -11.68 -40.84 18.12
CA GLY A 706 -10.29 -40.78 18.61
C GLY A 706 -9.22 -40.57 17.54
N SER A 707 -9.63 -40.43 16.28
CA SER A 707 -8.72 -40.12 15.17
C SER A 707 -8.11 -38.74 15.33
N HIS A 708 -6.78 -38.70 15.22
CA HIS A 708 -5.99 -37.48 15.19
C HIS A 708 -4.71 -37.75 14.40
N ALA A 709 -4.22 -36.74 13.70
CA ALA A 709 -2.92 -36.76 13.06
C ALA A 709 -2.08 -35.62 13.67
N PRO A 710 -0.89 -35.90 14.24
CA PRO A 710 -0.05 -34.86 14.80
C PRO A 710 0.44 -33.91 13.71
N LEU A 711 0.76 -32.67 14.09
CA LEU A 711 1.58 -31.80 13.26
C LEU A 711 2.97 -32.43 13.10
N ALA A 712 3.48 -32.50 11.87
CA ALA A 712 4.77 -33.10 11.58
C ALA A 712 5.80 -32.02 11.21
N VAL A 713 6.77 -31.76 12.09
CA VAL A 713 7.87 -30.82 11.83
C VAL A 713 9.08 -31.61 11.29
N THR A 714 9.48 -31.39 10.04
CA THR A 714 10.57 -32.17 9.42
C THR A 714 11.96 -31.62 9.74
N GLY A 715 12.05 -30.38 10.23
CA GLY A 715 13.27 -29.69 10.63
C GLY A 715 13.19 -29.18 12.07
N THR A 716 13.63 -27.94 12.29
CA THR A 716 13.78 -27.38 13.65
C THR A 716 12.42 -26.96 14.23
N LEU A 717 12.14 -27.39 15.46
CA LEU A 717 11.08 -26.86 16.32
C LEU A 717 11.70 -25.90 17.34
N SER A 718 11.23 -24.65 17.38
CA SER A 718 11.69 -23.64 18.34
C SER A 718 10.54 -23.14 19.22
N LEU A 719 10.71 -23.21 20.54
CA LEU A 719 9.72 -22.80 21.55
C LEU A 719 10.20 -21.57 22.32
N PRO A 720 9.31 -20.62 22.67
CA PRO A 720 9.69 -19.33 23.24
C PRO A 720 9.98 -19.41 24.75
N ALA A 721 10.67 -18.40 25.27
CA ALA A 721 10.63 -18.11 26.71
C ALA A 721 9.27 -17.47 27.03
N GLY A 722 8.24 -18.28 27.28
CA GLY A 722 6.88 -17.81 27.52
C GLY A 722 5.83 -18.92 27.37
N THR A 723 4.55 -18.52 27.35
CA THR A 723 3.44 -19.48 27.26
C THR A 723 3.19 -19.91 25.82
N VAL A 724 3.01 -21.20 25.58
CA VAL A 724 2.43 -21.75 24.34
C VAL A 724 1.09 -22.41 24.71
N VAL A 725 0.06 -22.17 23.92
CA VAL A 725 -1.29 -22.66 24.20
C VAL A 725 -1.55 -23.91 23.35
N VAL A 726 -2.01 -24.99 23.98
CA VAL A 726 -2.65 -26.12 23.30
C VAL A 726 -4.15 -26.04 23.56
N GLU A 727 -4.91 -25.76 22.51
CA GLU A 727 -6.37 -25.75 22.57
C GLU A 727 -6.92 -27.07 22.06
N ILE A 728 -7.61 -27.81 22.92
CA ILE A 728 -8.25 -29.07 22.56
C ILE A 728 -9.62 -28.76 21.97
N ASP A 729 -9.72 -28.88 20.65
CA ASP A 729 -10.97 -28.68 19.91
C ASP A 729 -11.75 -29.99 19.88
N SER A 730 -12.54 -30.22 20.93
CA SER A 730 -13.29 -31.47 21.08
C SER A 730 -14.68 -31.37 20.44
N ALA A 731 -14.83 -31.92 19.23
CA ALA A 731 -16.14 -32.33 18.73
C ALA A 731 -16.68 -33.57 19.48
N ALA A 732 -15.84 -34.24 20.28
CA ALA A 732 -16.13 -35.49 20.99
C ALA A 732 -16.31 -35.27 22.51
N ALA A 733 -17.31 -35.91 23.12
CA ALA A 733 -17.60 -35.79 24.55
C ALA A 733 -16.56 -36.44 25.48
N ASN A 734 -15.61 -37.23 24.95
CA ASN A 734 -14.57 -37.93 25.72
C ASN A 734 -13.30 -38.16 24.87
N PRO A 735 -12.35 -37.20 24.82
CA PRO A 735 -11.05 -37.42 24.18
C PRO A 735 -10.26 -38.56 24.86
N ALA A 736 -9.37 -39.24 24.13
CA ALA A 736 -8.50 -40.27 24.71
C ALA A 736 -7.62 -39.69 25.82
N ALA A 737 -7.14 -40.56 26.72
CA ALA A 737 -6.37 -40.16 27.88
C ALA A 737 -5.00 -39.52 27.53
N TYR A 738 -4.45 -39.82 26.35
CA TYR A 738 -3.22 -39.25 25.82
C TYR A 738 -3.27 -39.23 24.28
N GLY A 739 -2.41 -38.42 23.66
CA GLY A 739 -2.24 -38.36 22.21
C GLY A 739 -1.05 -37.47 21.82
N VAL A 740 -0.59 -37.60 20.58
CA VAL A 740 0.56 -36.84 20.06
C VAL A 740 0.03 -35.61 19.34
N VAL A 741 0.46 -34.42 19.75
CA VAL A 741 0.06 -33.15 19.15
C VAL A 741 1.03 -32.72 18.05
N MET A 742 2.33 -32.91 18.29
CA MET A 742 3.42 -32.52 17.41
C MET A 742 4.52 -33.59 17.41
N THR A 743 5.15 -33.81 16.28
CA THR A 743 6.41 -34.55 16.13
C THR A 743 7.45 -33.65 15.47
N TRP A 744 8.73 -33.85 15.78
CA TRP A 744 9.85 -33.19 15.09
C TRP A 744 10.96 -34.21 14.80
N SER A 745 11.75 -34.00 13.74
CA SER A 745 12.83 -34.91 13.35
C SER A 745 14.25 -34.36 13.50
N ASP A 746 14.42 -33.06 13.72
CA ASP A 746 15.74 -32.43 13.89
C ASP A 746 15.87 -31.81 15.30
N LEU A 747 16.31 -30.55 15.40
CA LEU A 747 16.57 -29.89 16.68
C LEU A 747 15.30 -29.35 17.35
N LEU A 748 15.18 -29.58 18.65
CA LEU A 748 14.28 -28.84 19.53
C LEU A 748 15.06 -27.73 20.25
N ASN A 749 14.74 -26.47 19.96
CA ASN A 749 15.22 -25.31 20.71
C ASN A 749 14.14 -24.87 21.71
N ASP A 750 14.22 -25.38 22.94
CA ASP A 750 13.32 -24.96 24.02
C ASP A 750 13.98 -23.85 24.87
N HIS A 751 13.40 -22.66 24.82
CA HIS A 751 13.83 -21.51 25.62
C HIS A 751 13.12 -21.39 26.98
N GLY A 752 12.52 -22.49 27.47
CA GLY A 752 11.80 -22.55 28.75
C GLY A 752 10.31 -22.31 28.60
N ALA A 753 9.70 -22.89 27.56
CA ALA A 753 8.28 -22.71 27.27
C ALA A 753 7.39 -23.30 28.36
N VAL A 754 6.28 -22.61 28.65
CA VAL A 754 5.23 -23.07 29.56
C VAL A 754 4.00 -23.43 28.75
N TRP A 755 3.44 -24.61 28.97
CA TRP A 755 2.25 -25.06 28.24
C TRP A 755 0.96 -24.72 28.99
N GLU A 756 0.08 -23.97 28.35
CA GLU A 756 -1.30 -23.76 28.80
C GLU A 756 -2.24 -24.67 27.99
N VAL A 757 -3.03 -25.50 28.66
CA VAL A 757 -4.01 -26.36 27.99
C VAL A 757 -5.42 -25.80 28.17
N ARG A 758 -6.14 -25.60 27.06
CA ARG A 758 -7.55 -25.17 27.03
C ARG A 758 -8.45 -26.32 26.52
N GLY A 759 -9.65 -26.46 27.08
CA GLY A 759 -10.63 -27.48 26.66
C GLY A 759 -10.38 -28.91 27.16
N GLY A 760 -9.28 -29.17 27.88
CA GLY A 760 -8.95 -30.47 28.46
C GLY A 760 -9.61 -30.77 29.81
N ARG A 761 -9.27 -31.93 30.40
CA ARG A 761 -9.64 -32.27 31.78
C ARG A 761 -8.74 -31.51 32.76
N THR A 762 -9.16 -31.38 34.02
CA THR A 762 -8.46 -30.58 35.06
C THR A 762 -7.00 -30.97 35.34
N GLN A 763 -6.53 -32.12 34.85
CA GLN A 763 -5.15 -32.61 35.00
C GLN A 763 -4.43 -32.82 33.66
N THR A 764 -4.99 -32.34 32.54
CA THR A 764 -4.34 -32.46 31.24
C THR A 764 -3.08 -31.58 31.20
N ALA A 765 -1.95 -32.15 30.81
CA ALA A 765 -0.67 -31.48 30.68
C ALA A 765 0.03 -31.90 29.39
N VAL A 766 0.91 -31.05 28.88
CA VAL A 766 1.79 -31.36 27.75
C VAL A 766 3.09 -31.97 28.28
N ILE A 767 3.52 -33.07 27.66
CA ILE A 767 4.80 -33.72 27.93
C ILE A 767 5.62 -33.62 26.65
N VAL A 768 6.85 -33.13 26.77
CA VAL A 768 7.85 -33.17 25.70
C VAL A 768 8.70 -34.41 25.97
N ASP A 769 8.66 -35.36 25.03
CA ASP A 769 9.38 -36.64 25.08
C ASP A 769 10.52 -36.64 24.04
#